data_AF-A0A8H3LY51-F1
#
_entry.id   AF-A0A8H3LY51-F1
#
_cell.length_a   1.000
_cell.length_b   1.000
_cell.length_c   1.000
_cell.angle_alpha   90.00
_cell.angle_beta   90.00
_cell.angle_gamma   90.00
#
_symmetry.space_group_name_H-M   'P 1'
#
loop_
_entity.id
_entity.type
_entity.pdbx_description
1 polymer ?
#
loop_
_entity_poly.entity_id
_entity_poly.type
_entity_poly.pdbx_seq_one_letter_code
_entity_poly.pdbx_strand_id
1 'polypeptide(L)'
;MFVLNIDDYHNIHRRNQPTLSKTHDINHFVTILLNSNSNIPKIPFYSSNNISIHNSKGIDFELIINYINNNFMDKLEKSYYQHTEIWKQHLSDDSYENKMEFLTIHDYDRRIQNQQELRSMKNSKLVDFILHSLHNTKDYIESANILFATFEKIEQEDYLNNFVIPTICDWPGQINLRRAITLRLNEKDNSGIPSQILSLIPMIGLLHVSLNSRETLFQIYHFFFKMIYHNLFGENKILAQKPKPRLIDLILNLTFYGWKNICNLIINRFKNIKDIEYLILIDLLDNSLPLTLEIYAKLFRCGFYKGYLESIVRIWVLFQRLQRHNYNKAPLIFLSDVFYWTINKHPIIDILKNNLPIFNDYFVENFHSSLRYQTAESNTEKQIIQKAKIIDIERNDEEFKSAFINTRSTKISKVKLISLEKKVSLILLSLFNEIYHNIGKTKNNNNETFELPSFNNKIVDIRVLPLAWSTSNLPDEEKICDAENCNITNSSSNIVLICGHSYHKECLSFLNEKCEYCFNYLSKSIKTNIISLNKRLFKSLNDDEITEITKDNNDLDDNYEDENDIRPVSASNLEWCTQKENTQHAVRLRLHNSRDNNRYQRPIRQIFDDGSTQEFPSIAEAQRTTGINQSNIDVVYRGLRAYAGGYYWEYVKCNDT
;
A
#
# COMPACT_ATOMS: atom_id res chain seq x y z
N MET A 1 -16.84 5.41 -26.11
CA MET A 1 -15.59 6.01 -25.60
C MET A 1 -14.51 4.94 -25.46
N PHE A 2 -13.23 5.30 -25.57
CA PHE A 2 -12.09 4.42 -25.26
C PHE A 2 -11.34 4.89 -24.01
N VAL A 3 -10.74 3.96 -23.27
CA VAL A 3 -9.80 4.21 -22.16
C VAL A 3 -8.58 3.32 -22.37
N LEU A 4 -7.38 3.89 -22.27
CA LEU A 4 -6.12 3.21 -22.56
C LEU A 4 -5.33 2.92 -21.28
N ASN A 5 -4.71 1.75 -21.22
CA ASN A 5 -3.63 1.44 -20.28
C ASN A 5 -2.37 1.15 -21.10
N ILE A 6 -1.29 1.86 -20.79
CA ILE A 6 0.07 1.56 -21.27
C ILE A 6 0.90 1.32 -20.02
N ASP A 7 1.41 0.10 -19.88
CA ASP A 7 2.10 -0.30 -18.66
C ASP A 7 3.21 -1.31 -18.91
N ASP A 8 4.19 -1.34 -18.01
CA ASP A 8 5.32 -2.24 -18.11
C ASP A 8 5.05 -3.61 -17.48
N TYR A 9 5.60 -4.65 -18.09
CA TYR A 9 5.54 -6.00 -17.57
C TYR A 9 6.96 -6.55 -17.44
N HIS A 10 7.30 -6.91 -16.21
CA HIS A 10 8.57 -7.53 -15.86
C HIS A 10 8.38 -9.04 -15.71
N ASN A 11 9.20 -9.84 -16.39
CA ASN A 11 9.19 -11.28 -16.17
C ASN A 11 9.86 -11.64 -14.83
N ILE A 12 9.04 -11.72 -13.77
CA ILE A 12 9.47 -11.97 -12.39
C ILE A 12 10.06 -13.35 -12.10
N HIS A 13 10.05 -14.27 -13.09
CA HIS A 13 10.44 -15.66 -12.86
C HIS A 13 11.94 -15.95 -12.99
N ARG A 14 12.78 -15.02 -13.50
CA ARG A 14 14.23 -15.25 -13.59
C ARG A 14 14.93 -14.97 -12.26
N ARG A 15 15.74 -15.91 -11.77
CA ARG A 15 16.53 -15.73 -10.53
C ARG A 15 17.52 -14.56 -10.60
N ASN A 16 17.50 -13.71 -9.57
CA ASN A 16 18.47 -12.65 -9.28
C ASN A 16 19.83 -13.20 -8.79
N GLN A 17 20.47 -14.10 -9.55
CA GLN A 17 21.87 -14.46 -9.28
C GLN A 17 22.76 -13.97 -10.43
N PRO A 18 23.59 -12.91 -10.21
CA PRO A 18 24.60 -12.55 -11.18
C PRO A 18 25.61 -13.69 -11.30
N THR A 19 25.83 -14.17 -12.52
CA THR A 19 26.96 -15.05 -12.83
C THR A 19 28.08 -14.22 -13.46
N LEU A 20 29.34 -14.60 -13.19
CA LEU A 20 30.60 -13.96 -13.62
C LEU A 20 30.70 -13.58 -15.12
N SER A 21 29.78 -14.03 -15.97
CA SER A 21 29.82 -13.87 -17.43
C SER A 21 28.61 -13.18 -18.08
N LYS A 22 27.56 -12.79 -17.31
CA LYS A 22 26.40 -12.07 -17.86
C LYS A 22 25.81 -11.08 -16.86
N THR A 23 25.66 -9.83 -17.27
CA THR A 23 24.76 -8.87 -16.62
C THR A 23 23.31 -9.31 -16.80
N HIS A 24 22.48 -9.02 -15.80
CA HIS A 24 21.08 -9.47 -15.65
C HIS A 24 20.21 -9.23 -16.89
N ASP A 25 19.60 -10.28 -17.46
CA ASP A 25 18.59 -10.15 -18.52
C ASP A 25 17.17 -10.28 -17.92
N ILE A 26 16.63 -9.22 -17.33
CA ILE A 26 15.18 -9.11 -17.09
C ILE A 26 14.57 -8.59 -18.40
N ASN A 27 13.65 -9.36 -18.97
CA ASN A 27 12.97 -8.93 -20.18
C ASN A 27 11.87 -7.94 -19.82
N HIS A 28 11.95 -6.73 -20.38
CA HIS A 28 10.95 -5.69 -20.24
C HIS A 28 9.96 -5.77 -21.41
N PHE A 29 8.68 -5.82 -21.08
CA PHE A 29 7.60 -5.80 -22.05
C PHE A 29 6.69 -4.60 -21.82
N VAL A 30 6.03 -4.15 -22.87
CA VAL A 30 4.98 -3.13 -22.81
C VAL A 30 3.65 -3.76 -23.14
N THR A 31 2.66 -3.53 -22.28
CA THR A 31 1.27 -3.91 -22.49
C THR A 31 0.49 -2.68 -22.95
N ILE A 32 -0.13 -2.75 -24.12
CA ILE A 32 -1.04 -1.73 -24.63
C ILE A 32 -2.45 -2.32 -24.62
N LEU A 33 -3.26 -1.92 -23.64
CA LEU A 33 -4.61 -2.45 -23.43
C LEU A 33 -5.65 -1.34 -23.63
N LEU A 34 -6.61 -1.56 -24.51
CA LEU A 34 -7.66 -0.61 -24.84
C LEU A 34 -9.01 -1.12 -24.32
N ASN A 35 -9.66 -0.33 -23.48
CA ASN A 35 -11.01 -0.59 -22.99
C ASN A 35 -12.01 0.24 -23.80
N SER A 36 -13.06 -0.39 -24.29
CA SER A 36 -14.13 0.27 -25.03
C SER A 36 -15.42 0.33 -24.21
N ASN A 37 -16.17 1.42 -24.32
CA ASN A 37 -17.50 1.51 -23.72
C ASN A 37 -18.44 2.24 -24.67
N SER A 38 -19.37 1.50 -25.29
CA SER A 38 -20.30 2.01 -26.29
C SER A 38 -21.39 2.92 -25.70
N ASN A 39 -21.73 2.72 -24.42
CA ASN A 39 -22.80 3.46 -23.74
C ASN A 39 -22.37 4.86 -23.26
N ILE A 40 -21.07 5.14 -23.29
CA ILE A 40 -20.50 6.40 -22.80
C ILE A 40 -20.11 7.28 -23.99
N PRO A 41 -20.54 8.56 -24.01
CA PRO A 41 -20.21 9.48 -25.08
C PRO A 41 -18.69 9.65 -25.22
N LYS A 42 -18.25 9.85 -26.46
CA LYS A 42 -16.85 10.17 -26.75
C LYS A 42 -16.51 11.54 -26.17
N ILE A 43 -15.29 11.71 -25.68
CA ILE A 43 -14.83 12.99 -25.12
C ILE A 43 -14.26 13.82 -26.27
N PRO A 44 -14.85 14.99 -26.61
CA PRO A 44 -14.31 15.82 -27.69
C PRO A 44 -13.00 16.48 -27.27
N PHE A 45 -12.16 16.81 -28.25
CA PHE A 45 -10.93 17.56 -28.02
C PHE A 45 -11.20 19.00 -27.54
N TYR A 46 -12.21 19.63 -28.13
CA TYR A 46 -12.66 20.98 -27.79
C TYR A 46 -14.04 20.92 -27.12
N SER A 47 -14.24 21.76 -26.12
CA SER A 47 -15.58 22.05 -25.60
C SER A 47 -16.43 22.81 -26.63
N SER A 48 -17.73 22.97 -26.33
CA SER A 48 -18.66 23.77 -27.14
C SER A 48 -18.23 25.24 -27.28
N ASN A 49 -17.44 25.75 -26.33
CA ASN A 49 -16.86 27.10 -26.38
C ASN A 49 -15.47 27.14 -27.04
N ASN A 50 -15.10 26.10 -27.78
CA ASN A 50 -13.82 25.96 -28.46
C ASN A 50 -12.58 25.97 -27.53
N ILE A 51 -12.78 25.60 -26.26
CA ILE A 51 -11.69 25.48 -25.27
C ILE A 51 -11.10 24.08 -25.38
N SER A 52 -9.79 24.01 -25.61
CA SER A 52 -9.02 22.75 -25.64
C SER A 52 -9.08 22.02 -24.31
N ILE A 53 -9.11 20.69 -24.37
CA ILE A 53 -8.99 19.83 -23.21
C ILE A 53 -7.61 19.93 -22.53
N HIS A 54 -6.57 20.28 -23.28
CA HIS A 54 -5.22 20.50 -22.74
C HIS A 54 -5.06 21.95 -22.27
N ASN A 55 -4.55 22.12 -21.05
CA ASN A 55 -4.20 23.45 -20.54
C ASN A 55 -2.86 23.91 -21.15
N SER A 56 -2.89 25.03 -21.88
CA SER A 56 -1.68 25.60 -22.50
C SER A 56 -0.63 26.07 -21.49
N LYS A 57 -1.01 26.33 -20.24
CA LYS A 57 -0.07 26.63 -19.15
C LYS A 57 0.62 25.38 -18.58
N GLY A 58 0.30 24.19 -19.07
CA GLY A 58 0.69 22.92 -18.45
C GLY A 58 -0.06 22.72 -17.13
N ILE A 59 0.68 22.48 -16.04
CA ILE A 59 0.10 22.27 -14.72
C ILE A 59 0.05 23.62 -13.99
N ASP A 60 -1.15 24.05 -13.60
CA ASP A 60 -1.42 25.39 -13.07
C ASP A 60 -1.50 25.37 -11.52
N PHE A 61 -0.44 25.83 -10.87
CA PHE A 61 -0.37 25.86 -9.40
C PHE A 61 -1.29 26.92 -8.79
N GLU A 62 -1.52 28.05 -9.47
CA GLU A 62 -2.39 29.13 -8.96
C GLU A 62 -3.84 28.65 -8.93
N LEU A 63 -4.24 27.94 -9.98
CA LEU A 63 -5.54 27.31 -10.06
C LEU A 63 -5.77 26.32 -8.91
N ILE A 64 -4.81 25.43 -8.64
CA ILE A 64 -4.92 24.46 -7.53
C ILE A 64 -5.02 25.16 -6.18
N ILE A 65 -4.14 26.13 -5.91
CA ILE A 65 -4.11 26.85 -4.63
C ILE A 65 -5.45 27.56 -4.39
N ASN A 66 -5.96 28.27 -5.39
CA ASN A 66 -7.23 28.98 -5.29
C ASN A 66 -8.40 28.01 -5.06
N TYR A 67 -8.42 26.88 -5.77
CA TYR A 67 -9.49 25.90 -5.63
C TYR A 67 -9.47 25.21 -4.26
N ILE A 68 -8.28 24.84 -3.75
CA ILE A 68 -8.10 24.26 -2.41
C ILE A 68 -8.53 25.23 -1.32
N ASN A 69 -8.07 26.49 -1.39
CA ASN A 69 -8.43 27.53 -0.43
C ASN A 69 -9.95 27.69 -0.30
N ASN A 70 -10.64 27.78 -1.45
CA ASN A 70 -12.06 28.13 -1.48
C ASN A 70 -13.00 26.93 -1.23
N ASN A 71 -12.55 25.69 -1.43
CA ASN A 71 -13.45 24.53 -1.46
C ASN A 71 -13.05 23.36 -0.55
N PHE A 72 -11.83 23.34 -0.01
CA PHE A 72 -11.30 22.15 0.66
C PHE A 72 -10.64 22.40 2.01
N MET A 73 -10.13 23.61 2.29
CA MET A 73 -9.41 23.87 3.54
C MET A 73 -10.26 23.57 4.79
N ASP A 74 -11.51 24.02 4.84
CA ASP A 74 -12.45 23.73 5.94
C ASP A 74 -12.66 22.24 6.20
N LYS A 75 -12.54 21.42 5.15
CA LYS A 75 -12.69 19.97 5.22
C LYS A 75 -11.41 19.32 5.71
N LEU A 76 -10.25 19.80 5.26
CA LEU A 76 -8.94 19.27 5.66
C LEU A 76 -8.68 19.40 7.16
N GLU A 77 -9.31 20.36 7.84
CA GLU A 77 -9.16 20.54 9.29
C GLU A 77 -9.94 19.54 10.15
N LYS A 78 -10.86 18.78 9.53
CA LYS A 78 -11.61 17.69 10.17
C LYS A 78 -11.00 16.34 9.80
N SER A 79 -11.08 15.38 10.70
CA SER A 79 -10.66 14.02 10.39
C SER A 79 -11.51 13.45 9.25
N TYR A 80 -10.91 12.57 8.45
CA TYR A 80 -11.64 11.88 7.38
C TYR A 80 -12.86 11.15 7.92
N TYR A 81 -12.75 10.48 9.08
CA TYR A 81 -13.87 9.76 9.69
C TYR A 81 -15.03 10.70 10.09
N GLN A 82 -14.74 11.85 10.73
CA GLN A 82 -15.76 12.85 11.06
C GLN A 82 -16.46 13.39 9.81
N HIS A 83 -15.71 13.59 8.72
CA HIS A 83 -16.26 14.13 7.48
C HIS A 83 -17.06 13.09 6.69
N THR A 84 -16.68 11.81 6.72
CA THR A 84 -17.40 10.73 6.01
C THR A 84 -18.80 10.48 6.57
N GLU A 85 -19.11 10.83 7.82
CA GLU A 85 -20.48 10.81 8.36
C GLU A 85 -21.48 11.55 7.45
N ILE A 86 -21.03 12.61 6.77
CA ILE A 86 -21.85 13.43 5.86
C ILE A 86 -22.26 12.64 4.60
N TRP A 87 -21.46 11.66 4.18
CA TRP A 87 -21.68 10.90 2.94
C TRP A 87 -21.89 9.41 3.15
N LYS A 88 -22.01 8.93 4.40
CA LYS A 88 -22.28 7.51 4.71
C LYS A 88 -23.47 6.93 3.96
N GLN A 89 -24.51 7.72 3.70
CA GLN A 89 -25.68 7.31 2.92
C GLN A 89 -25.37 6.91 1.47
N HIS A 90 -24.23 7.34 0.93
CA HIS A 90 -23.78 7.06 -0.44
C HIS A 90 -22.74 5.94 -0.52
N LEU A 91 -22.35 5.36 0.62
CA LEU A 91 -21.32 4.32 0.71
C LEU A 91 -21.94 2.96 0.98
N SER A 92 -21.26 1.90 0.53
CA SER A 92 -21.64 0.52 0.84
C SER A 92 -21.54 0.25 2.34
N ASP A 93 -22.44 -0.60 2.84
CA ASP A 93 -22.48 -0.96 4.26
C ASP A 93 -21.26 -1.78 4.69
N ASP A 94 -21.04 -1.90 6.00
CA ASP A 94 -19.96 -2.73 6.56
C ASP A 94 -20.37 -4.21 6.69
N SER A 95 -21.18 -4.71 5.75
CA SER A 95 -21.51 -6.13 5.67
C SER A 95 -20.23 -6.97 5.56
N TYR A 96 -20.32 -8.24 6.00
CA TYR A 96 -19.17 -9.13 5.97
C TYR A 96 -18.66 -9.35 4.53
N GLU A 97 -19.59 -9.38 3.57
CA GLU A 97 -19.34 -9.50 2.15
C GLU A 97 -18.50 -8.33 1.64
N ASN A 98 -18.90 -7.08 1.94
CA ASN A 98 -18.15 -5.88 1.57
C ASN A 98 -16.77 -5.82 2.24
N LYS A 99 -16.68 -6.21 3.52
CA LYS A 99 -15.38 -6.33 4.21
C LYS A 99 -14.44 -7.31 3.52
N MET A 100 -14.94 -8.46 3.06
CA MET A 100 -14.15 -9.45 2.32
C MET A 100 -13.73 -8.96 0.94
N GLU A 101 -14.57 -8.16 0.30
CA GLU A 101 -14.21 -7.51 -0.94
C GLU A 101 -13.06 -6.50 -0.76
N PHE A 102 -13.10 -5.69 0.30
CA PHE A 102 -12.04 -4.71 0.58
C PHE A 102 -10.69 -5.38 0.89
N LEU A 103 -10.70 -6.53 1.55
CA LEU A 103 -9.49 -7.34 1.80
C LEU A 103 -8.90 -7.99 0.53
N THR A 104 -9.68 -8.08 -0.54
CA THR A 104 -9.29 -8.77 -1.79
C THR A 104 -9.21 -7.80 -2.96
N ILE A 105 -9.06 -6.50 -2.68
CA ILE A 105 -9.07 -5.48 -3.72
C ILE A 105 -7.82 -5.49 -4.60
N HIS A 106 -6.68 -5.87 -4.03
CA HIS A 106 -5.42 -6.12 -4.73
C HIS A 106 -5.22 -7.63 -4.98
N ASP A 107 -6.29 -8.43 -4.89
CA ASP A 107 -6.27 -9.85 -5.25
C ASP A 107 -6.87 -10.02 -6.66
N TYR A 108 -6.00 -10.37 -7.61
CA TYR A 108 -6.31 -10.55 -9.03
C TYR A 108 -6.56 -12.02 -9.38
N ASP A 109 -6.83 -12.86 -8.38
CA ASP A 109 -7.22 -14.24 -8.59
C ASP A 109 -8.51 -14.32 -9.44
N ARG A 110 -8.45 -15.11 -10.53
CA ARG A 110 -9.57 -15.31 -11.46
C ARG A 110 -10.86 -15.74 -10.77
N ARG A 111 -10.74 -16.41 -9.62
CA ARG A 111 -11.88 -16.83 -8.78
C ARG A 111 -12.72 -15.67 -8.22
N ILE A 112 -12.13 -14.48 -8.08
CA ILE A 112 -12.77 -13.30 -7.48
C ILE A 112 -13.40 -12.40 -8.56
N GLN A 113 -13.03 -12.57 -9.83
CA GLN A 113 -13.47 -11.77 -10.97
C GLN A 113 -14.98 -11.90 -11.27
N ASN A 114 -15.58 -13.05 -10.96
CA ASN A 114 -16.91 -13.44 -11.44
C ASN A 114 -18.10 -12.77 -10.73
N GLN A 115 -17.87 -11.84 -9.79
CA GLN A 115 -18.94 -11.28 -8.97
C GLN A 115 -19.35 -9.85 -9.37
N GLN A 116 -18.60 -9.14 -10.24
CA GLN A 116 -18.82 -7.70 -10.47
C GLN A 116 -18.50 -7.21 -11.89
N GLU A 117 -19.43 -6.44 -12.46
CA GLU A 117 -19.35 -5.85 -13.80
C GLU A 117 -18.09 -4.97 -14.00
N LEU A 118 -17.67 -4.23 -12.96
CA LEU A 118 -16.47 -3.36 -12.97
C LEU A 118 -15.13 -4.10 -13.02
N ARG A 119 -15.11 -5.42 -12.78
CA ARG A 119 -13.91 -6.27 -12.91
C ARG A 119 -13.92 -7.08 -14.22
N SER A 120 -14.94 -6.90 -15.05
CA SER A 120 -15.07 -7.65 -16.29
C SER A 120 -14.10 -7.13 -17.36
N MET A 121 -13.30 -8.04 -17.91
CA MET A 121 -12.39 -7.75 -19.03
C MET A 121 -13.08 -7.84 -20.41
N LYS A 122 -14.41 -8.04 -20.46
CA LYS A 122 -15.17 -8.30 -21.71
C LYS A 122 -14.98 -7.21 -22.76
N ASN A 123 -14.87 -5.96 -22.33
CA ASN A 123 -14.76 -4.81 -23.22
C ASN A 123 -13.31 -4.32 -23.42
N SER A 124 -12.35 -5.00 -22.82
CA SER A 124 -10.92 -4.78 -23.02
C SER A 124 -10.48 -5.42 -24.35
N LYS A 125 -9.43 -4.89 -24.97
CA LYS A 125 -8.71 -5.50 -26.09
C LYS A 125 -7.21 -5.21 -25.99
N LEU A 126 -6.37 -6.25 -26.08
CA LEU A 126 -4.94 -6.10 -26.21
C LEU A 126 -4.64 -5.57 -27.61
N VAL A 127 -4.11 -4.35 -27.68
CA VAL A 127 -3.65 -3.74 -28.93
C VAL A 127 -2.35 -4.41 -29.33
N ASP A 128 -1.38 -4.44 -28.41
CA ASP A 128 -0.17 -5.24 -28.57
C ASP A 128 0.50 -5.55 -27.21
N PHE A 129 1.38 -6.54 -27.23
CA PHE A 129 2.29 -6.88 -26.13
C PHE A 129 3.68 -7.10 -26.71
N ILE A 130 4.59 -6.15 -26.47
CA ILE A 130 5.86 -6.06 -27.19
C ILE A 130 7.05 -6.09 -26.23
N LEU A 131 8.19 -6.57 -26.71
CA LEU A 131 9.46 -6.47 -25.99
C LEU A 131 10.01 -5.05 -26.17
N HIS A 132 9.79 -4.19 -25.18
CA HIS A 132 10.18 -2.78 -25.21
C HIS A 132 10.20 -2.24 -23.77
N SER A 133 10.89 -1.13 -23.53
CA SER A 133 10.93 -0.45 -22.23
C SER A 133 9.91 0.68 -22.15
N LEU A 134 9.63 1.17 -20.94
CA LEU A 134 8.88 2.42 -20.69
C LEU A 134 9.68 3.36 -19.78
N HIS A 135 10.94 3.60 -20.11
CA HIS A 135 11.84 4.35 -19.24
C HIS A 135 11.81 5.85 -19.47
N ASN A 136 11.59 6.28 -20.71
CA ASN A 136 11.71 7.69 -21.11
C ASN A 136 10.56 8.14 -22.03
N THR A 137 10.54 9.42 -22.40
CA THR A 137 9.48 9.99 -23.23
C THR A 137 9.40 9.40 -24.64
N LYS A 138 10.53 9.03 -25.26
CA LYS A 138 10.57 8.40 -26.58
C LYS A 138 9.91 7.02 -26.54
N ASP A 139 10.23 6.20 -25.54
CA ASP A 139 9.62 4.88 -25.34
C ASP A 139 8.07 4.94 -25.28
N TYR A 140 7.54 5.95 -24.57
CA TYR A 140 6.09 6.16 -24.50
C TYR A 140 5.49 6.67 -25.83
N ILE A 141 6.22 7.48 -26.59
CA ILE A 141 5.80 7.93 -27.93
C ILE A 141 5.77 6.73 -28.89
N GLU A 142 6.81 5.89 -28.88
CA GLU A 142 6.88 4.67 -29.69
C GLU A 142 5.73 3.70 -29.37
N SER A 143 5.46 3.51 -28.08
CA SER A 143 4.31 2.72 -27.62
C SER A 143 2.97 3.32 -28.06
N ALA A 144 2.81 4.65 -27.99
CA ALA A 144 1.61 5.33 -28.48
C ALA A 144 1.45 5.23 -30.00
N ASN A 145 2.54 5.23 -30.77
CA ASN A 145 2.50 5.09 -32.22
C ASN A 145 1.91 3.76 -32.68
N ILE A 146 2.08 2.69 -31.90
CA ILE A 146 1.46 1.38 -32.17
C ILE A 146 -0.07 1.48 -32.07
N LEU A 147 -0.58 2.23 -31.09
CA LEU A 147 -2.01 2.52 -30.98
C LEU A 147 -2.48 3.32 -32.19
N PHE A 148 -1.78 4.38 -32.58
CA PHE A 148 -2.17 5.22 -33.71
C PHE A 148 -2.21 4.44 -35.03
N ALA A 149 -1.18 3.64 -35.30
CA ALA A 149 -1.15 2.75 -36.46
C ALA A 149 -2.28 1.70 -36.42
N THR A 150 -2.76 1.32 -35.24
CA THR A 150 -3.92 0.42 -35.11
C THR A 150 -5.21 1.13 -35.49
N PHE A 151 -5.39 2.39 -35.07
CA PHE A 151 -6.56 3.21 -35.44
C PHE A 151 -6.62 3.51 -36.94
N GLU A 152 -5.47 3.74 -37.57
CA GLU A 152 -5.33 3.84 -39.03
C GLU A 152 -5.79 2.54 -39.72
N LYS A 153 -5.29 1.39 -39.27
CA LYS A 153 -5.67 0.07 -39.84
C LYS A 153 -7.15 -0.26 -39.75
N ILE A 154 -7.87 0.26 -38.76
CA ILE A 154 -9.32 0.03 -38.59
C ILE A 154 -10.17 1.16 -39.15
N GLU A 155 -9.58 2.06 -39.95
CA GLU A 155 -10.25 3.22 -40.56
C GLU A 155 -10.94 4.13 -39.52
N GLN A 156 -10.31 4.32 -38.36
CA GLN A 156 -10.78 5.20 -37.27
C GLN A 156 -9.84 6.37 -36.97
N GLU A 157 -9.06 6.84 -37.95
CA GLU A 157 -8.19 8.01 -37.81
C GLU A 157 -8.94 9.26 -37.37
N ASP A 158 -10.16 9.44 -37.89
CA ASP A 158 -11.06 10.52 -37.51
C ASP A 158 -11.37 10.53 -36.01
N TYR A 159 -11.27 9.39 -35.33
CA TYR A 159 -11.41 9.37 -33.87
C TYR A 159 -10.30 10.18 -33.21
N LEU A 160 -9.04 9.94 -33.58
CA LEU A 160 -7.87 10.58 -32.97
C LEU A 160 -7.80 12.09 -33.28
N ASN A 161 -8.45 12.52 -34.38
CA ASN A 161 -8.52 13.93 -34.77
C ASN A 161 -9.61 14.71 -34.01
N ASN A 162 -10.68 14.05 -33.57
CA ASN A 162 -11.86 14.71 -33.01
C ASN A 162 -12.08 14.45 -31.51
N PHE A 163 -11.57 13.33 -31.00
CA PHE A 163 -11.83 12.85 -29.65
C PHE A 163 -10.55 12.47 -28.93
N VAL A 164 -10.66 12.38 -27.61
CA VAL A 164 -9.55 11.95 -26.76
C VAL A 164 -9.75 10.57 -26.16
N ILE A 165 -8.63 9.97 -25.78
CA ILE A 165 -8.51 8.70 -25.09
C ILE A 165 -7.82 9.00 -23.74
N PRO A 166 -8.58 8.95 -22.63
CA PRO A 166 -8.00 8.90 -21.29
C PRO A 166 -7.02 7.72 -21.17
N THR A 167 -5.79 8.01 -20.80
CA THR A 167 -4.71 7.03 -20.65
C THR A 167 -4.38 6.88 -19.18
N ILE A 168 -4.84 5.79 -18.55
CA ILE A 168 -4.60 5.53 -17.14
C ILE A 168 -3.20 4.93 -16.98
N CYS A 169 -2.33 5.62 -16.26
CA CYS A 169 -0.96 5.20 -16.03
C CYS A 169 -0.41 5.69 -14.69
N ASP A 170 0.56 4.96 -14.15
CA ASP A 170 1.32 5.37 -12.96
C ASP A 170 2.36 6.46 -13.32
N TRP A 171 3.13 6.92 -12.33
CA TRP A 171 4.03 8.05 -12.37
C TRP A 171 4.92 8.18 -13.61
N PRO A 172 5.67 7.14 -14.07
CA PRO A 172 6.49 7.34 -15.27
C PRO A 172 5.61 7.68 -16.49
N GLY A 173 4.43 7.08 -16.62
CA GLY A 173 3.49 7.37 -17.68
C GLY A 173 2.83 8.75 -17.54
N GLN A 174 2.51 9.17 -16.31
CA GLN A 174 2.00 10.52 -16.05
C GLN A 174 2.97 11.59 -16.56
N ILE A 175 4.27 11.40 -16.36
CA ILE A 175 5.27 12.40 -16.73
C ILE A 175 5.62 12.32 -18.22
N ASN A 176 5.96 11.14 -18.71
CA ASN A 176 6.51 10.98 -20.04
C ASN A 176 5.47 11.32 -21.13
N LEU A 177 4.24 10.84 -21.01
CA LEU A 177 3.19 11.19 -21.98
C LEU A 177 2.85 12.69 -21.91
N ARG A 178 2.79 13.29 -20.71
CA ARG A 178 2.52 14.72 -20.58
C ARG A 178 3.63 15.57 -21.16
N ARG A 179 4.89 15.16 -21.03
CA ARG A 179 6.02 15.83 -21.66
C ARG A 179 5.87 15.80 -23.18
N ALA A 180 5.55 14.64 -23.76
CA ALA A 180 5.30 14.53 -25.20
C ALA A 180 4.17 15.46 -25.67
N ILE A 181 3.05 15.50 -24.93
CA ILE A 181 1.93 16.41 -25.20
C ILE A 181 2.37 17.88 -25.09
N THR A 182 3.11 18.23 -24.05
CA THR A 182 3.57 19.60 -23.78
C THR A 182 4.47 20.10 -24.89
N LEU A 183 5.46 19.30 -25.29
CA LEU A 183 6.37 19.62 -26.39
C LEU A 183 5.61 19.75 -27.70
N ARG A 184 4.68 18.83 -28.00
CA ARG A 184 3.84 18.92 -29.21
C ARG A 184 2.97 20.17 -29.24
N LEU A 185 2.38 20.57 -28.12
CA LEU A 185 1.55 21.78 -28.03
C LEU A 185 2.37 23.07 -28.27
N ASN A 186 3.59 23.12 -27.74
CA ASN A 186 4.42 24.33 -27.78
C ASN A 186 5.21 24.46 -29.09
N GLU A 187 5.81 23.37 -29.57
CA GLU A 187 6.72 23.38 -30.72
C GLU A 187 6.03 22.93 -32.02
N LYS A 188 4.79 22.43 -31.95
CA LYS A 188 4.03 21.90 -33.10
C LYS A 188 4.86 20.85 -33.85
N ASP A 189 4.94 20.96 -35.18
CA ASP A 189 5.68 20.03 -36.03
C ASP A 189 7.19 20.03 -35.79
N ASN A 190 7.74 21.11 -35.22
CA ASN A 190 9.18 21.18 -34.89
C ASN A 190 9.57 20.21 -33.76
N SER A 191 8.62 19.74 -32.95
CA SER A 191 8.89 18.75 -31.89
C SER A 191 9.29 17.37 -32.42
N GLY A 192 8.97 17.05 -33.68
CA GLY A 192 9.10 15.68 -34.23
C GLY A 192 8.09 14.68 -33.63
N ILE A 193 7.16 15.13 -32.79
CA ILE A 193 6.15 14.29 -32.15
C ILE A 193 4.87 14.29 -33.02
N PRO A 194 4.23 13.13 -33.26
CA PRO A 194 2.98 13.05 -34.02
C PRO A 194 1.84 13.86 -33.38
N SER A 195 0.99 14.47 -34.21
CA SER A 195 -0.17 15.25 -33.73
C SER A 195 -1.18 14.41 -32.94
N GLN A 196 -1.28 13.12 -33.26
CA GLN A 196 -2.13 12.14 -32.61
C GLN A 196 -1.81 12.00 -31.11
N ILE A 197 -0.61 12.36 -30.64
CA ILE A 197 -0.29 12.36 -29.20
C ILE A 197 -1.26 13.24 -28.39
N LEU A 198 -1.77 14.32 -29.01
CA LEU A 198 -2.72 15.23 -28.38
C LEU A 198 -4.08 14.59 -28.16
N SER A 199 -4.39 13.46 -28.82
CA SER A 199 -5.58 12.67 -28.53
C SER A 199 -5.49 11.93 -27.19
N LEU A 200 -4.31 11.81 -26.58
CA LEU A 200 -4.13 11.14 -25.30
C LEU A 200 -4.25 12.11 -24.13
N ILE A 201 -4.83 11.65 -23.01
CA ILE A 201 -4.87 12.40 -21.75
C ILE A 201 -4.42 11.49 -20.62
N PRO A 202 -3.18 11.62 -20.14
CA PRO A 202 -2.70 10.83 -19.02
C PRO A 202 -3.53 11.11 -17.77
N MET A 203 -4.01 10.08 -17.08
CA MET A 203 -4.77 10.20 -15.83
C MET A 203 -4.24 9.21 -14.80
N ILE A 204 -4.17 9.65 -13.54
CA ILE A 204 -3.53 8.89 -12.47
C ILE A 204 -4.23 7.54 -12.25
N GLY A 205 -3.46 6.44 -12.20
CA GLY A 205 -3.95 5.13 -11.81
C GLY A 205 -4.29 5.05 -10.32
N LEU A 206 -5.57 4.93 -9.97
CA LEU A 206 -6.00 5.00 -8.57
C LEU A 206 -5.80 3.71 -7.79
N LEU A 207 -5.70 2.57 -8.46
CA LEU A 207 -5.32 1.33 -7.81
C LEU A 207 -3.89 1.44 -7.30
N HIS A 208 -2.97 2.02 -8.09
CA HIS A 208 -1.61 2.32 -7.65
C HIS A 208 -1.56 3.37 -6.54
N VAL A 209 -2.38 4.43 -6.59
CA VAL A 209 -2.50 5.40 -5.48
C VAL A 209 -2.92 4.71 -4.18
N SER A 210 -3.92 3.83 -4.26
CA SER A 210 -4.39 3.05 -3.10
C SER A 210 -3.28 2.17 -2.56
N LEU A 211 -2.64 1.36 -3.42
CA LEU A 211 -1.57 0.45 -3.02
C LEU A 211 -0.39 1.21 -2.38
N ASN A 212 0.14 2.23 -3.07
CA ASN A 212 1.26 3.04 -2.59
C ASN A 212 0.93 3.75 -1.29
N SER A 213 -0.30 4.25 -1.11
CA SER A 213 -0.70 4.90 0.13
C SER A 213 -0.73 3.94 1.32
N ARG A 214 -1.22 2.72 1.12
CA ARG A 214 -1.28 1.67 2.16
C ARG A 214 0.12 1.18 2.55
N GLU A 215 0.98 0.94 1.56
CA GLU A 215 2.37 0.54 1.79
C GLU A 215 3.16 1.64 2.52
N THR A 216 3.05 2.88 2.05
CA THR A 216 3.73 4.03 2.68
C THR A 216 3.28 4.22 4.12
N LEU A 217 1.95 4.18 4.35
CA LEU A 217 1.38 4.30 5.69
C LEU A 217 1.88 3.18 6.61
N PHE A 218 1.89 1.93 6.11
CA PHE A 218 2.36 0.79 6.88
C PHE A 218 3.84 0.89 7.25
N GLN A 219 4.69 1.32 6.31
CA GLN A 219 6.13 1.44 6.51
C GLN A 219 6.49 2.56 7.48
N ILE A 220 5.87 3.74 7.35
CA ILE A 220 6.15 4.88 8.24
C ILE A 220 5.67 4.58 9.67
N TYR A 221 4.50 3.95 9.80
CA TYR A 221 3.94 3.54 11.10
C TYR A 221 4.28 2.09 11.44
N HIS A 222 5.40 1.55 10.92
CA HIS A 222 5.75 0.15 11.13
C HIS A 222 5.86 -0.20 12.62
N PHE A 223 6.35 0.73 13.46
CA PHE A 223 6.42 0.53 14.91
C PHE A 223 5.04 0.22 15.53
N PHE A 224 4.00 0.96 15.11
CA PHE A 224 2.63 0.78 15.57
C PHE A 224 2.01 -0.49 15.00
N PHE A 225 2.15 -0.76 13.69
CA PHE A 225 1.57 -1.95 13.08
C PHE A 225 2.26 -3.24 13.49
N LYS A 226 3.56 -3.19 13.80
CA LYS A 226 4.31 -4.31 14.39
C LYS A 226 3.78 -4.64 15.78
N MET A 227 3.52 -3.64 16.61
CA MET A 227 2.89 -3.82 17.92
C MET A 227 1.52 -4.51 17.78
N ILE A 228 0.66 -4.05 16.88
CA ILE A 228 -0.64 -4.70 16.60
C ILE A 228 -0.44 -6.15 16.14
N TYR A 229 0.48 -6.39 15.21
CA TYR A 229 0.74 -7.72 14.66
C TYR A 229 1.24 -8.71 15.72
N HIS A 230 2.21 -8.35 16.55
CA HIS A 230 2.71 -9.23 17.61
C HIS A 230 1.65 -9.53 18.66
N ASN A 231 0.85 -8.54 19.06
CA ASN A 231 -0.24 -8.77 20.02
C ASN A 231 -1.36 -9.67 19.44
N LEU A 232 -1.56 -9.69 18.12
CA LEU A 232 -2.54 -10.55 17.47
C LEU A 232 -2.04 -11.98 17.21
N PHE A 233 -0.81 -12.12 16.74
CA PHE A 233 -0.28 -13.38 16.19
C PHE A 233 0.85 -14.01 17.04
N GLY A 234 1.34 -13.29 18.06
CA GLY A 234 2.38 -13.70 19.00
C GLY A 234 3.74 -13.05 18.71
N GLU A 235 4.47 -12.69 19.77
CA GLU A 235 5.80 -12.03 19.71
C GLU A 235 6.86 -12.83 18.93
N ASN A 236 6.73 -14.17 18.88
CA ASN A 236 7.66 -15.02 18.15
C ASN A 236 7.45 -14.99 16.62
N LYS A 237 6.43 -14.27 16.13
CA LYS A 237 6.15 -14.16 14.69
C LYS A 237 6.90 -12.98 14.10
N ILE A 238 7.68 -13.25 13.06
CA ILE A 238 8.41 -12.22 12.32
C ILE A 238 7.44 -11.46 11.41
N LEU A 239 7.48 -10.13 11.49
CA LEU A 239 6.89 -9.22 10.51
C LEU A 239 8.02 -8.58 9.71
N ALA A 240 8.06 -8.86 8.40
CA ALA A 240 9.01 -8.19 7.51
C ALA A 240 8.72 -6.69 7.45
N GLN A 241 9.75 -5.87 7.22
CA GLN A 241 9.59 -4.43 7.03
C GLN A 241 8.67 -4.10 5.84
N LYS A 242 8.75 -4.92 4.79
CA LYS A 242 7.89 -4.89 3.60
C LYS A 242 7.14 -6.22 3.44
N PRO A 243 6.05 -6.43 4.19
CA PRO A 243 5.24 -7.63 4.04
C PRO A 243 4.46 -7.62 2.73
N LYS A 244 3.95 -8.80 2.32
CA LYS A 244 3.10 -8.89 1.12
C LYS A 244 1.86 -7.98 1.25
N PRO A 245 1.36 -7.38 0.16
CA PRO A 245 0.20 -6.47 0.18
C PRO A 245 -1.02 -7.04 0.92
N ARG A 246 -1.31 -8.35 0.77
CA ARG A 246 -2.41 -9.01 1.48
C ARG A 246 -2.29 -8.97 3.00
N LEU A 247 -1.07 -9.04 3.55
CA LEU A 247 -0.84 -8.94 4.99
C LEU A 247 -0.97 -7.48 5.46
N ILE A 248 -0.47 -6.53 4.67
CA ILE A 248 -0.69 -5.09 4.92
C ILE A 248 -2.19 -4.81 4.99
N ASP A 249 -2.94 -5.19 3.95
CA ASP A 249 -4.39 -4.99 3.87
C ASP A 249 -5.13 -5.60 5.07
N LEU A 250 -4.75 -6.81 5.50
CA LEU A 250 -5.34 -7.44 6.67
C LEU A 250 -5.12 -6.62 7.95
N ILE A 251 -3.87 -6.20 8.22
CA ILE A 251 -3.54 -5.45 9.45
C ILE A 251 -4.21 -4.07 9.43
N LEU A 252 -4.18 -3.38 8.30
CA LEU A 252 -4.83 -2.07 8.15
C LEU A 252 -6.34 -2.17 8.37
N ASN A 253 -7.01 -3.14 7.76
CA ASN A 253 -8.46 -3.32 7.94
C ASN A 253 -8.82 -3.72 9.38
N LEU A 254 -8.08 -4.65 10.00
CA LEU A 254 -8.32 -5.02 11.40
C LEU A 254 -8.12 -3.83 12.34
N THR A 255 -7.12 -3.00 12.08
CA THR A 255 -6.90 -1.74 12.81
C THR A 255 -8.05 -0.77 12.63
N PHE A 256 -8.52 -0.56 11.40
CA PHE A 256 -9.62 0.35 11.11
C PHE A 256 -10.92 -0.06 11.81
N TYR A 257 -11.33 -1.32 11.68
CA TYR A 257 -12.53 -1.81 12.36
C TYR A 257 -12.35 -1.90 13.88
N GLY A 258 -11.13 -2.18 14.34
CA GLY A 258 -10.77 -2.12 15.76
C GLY A 258 -10.96 -0.72 16.34
N TRP A 259 -10.48 0.31 15.64
CA TRP A 259 -10.65 1.73 15.97
C TRP A 259 -12.13 2.14 15.96
N LYS A 260 -12.86 1.77 14.91
CA LYS A 260 -14.28 2.10 14.75
C LYS A 260 -15.14 1.67 15.95
N ASN A 261 -14.80 0.58 16.62
CA ASN A 261 -15.51 0.10 17.80
C ASN A 261 -15.32 0.97 19.04
N ILE A 262 -14.23 1.75 19.12
CA ILE A 262 -13.82 2.46 20.34
C ILE A 262 -13.64 3.98 20.15
N CYS A 263 -13.64 4.48 18.90
CA CYS A 263 -13.28 5.86 18.58
C CYS A 263 -14.09 6.89 19.36
N ASN A 264 -15.42 6.74 19.43
CA ASN A 264 -16.30 7.64 20.18
C ASN A 264 -15.92 7.73 21.67
N LEU A 265 -15.52 6.60 22.27
CA LEU A 265 -15.12 6.56 23.68
C LEU A 265 -13.79 7.29 23.91
N ILE A 266 -12.82 7.07 23.01
CA ILE A 266 -11.51 7.70 23.07
C ILE A 266 -11.61 9.22 22.83
N ILE A 267 -12.26 9.64 21.74
CA ILE A 267 -12.43 11.06 21.39
C ILE A 267 -13.14 11.82 22.51
N ASN A 268 -14.20 11.26 23.10
CA ASN A 268 -14.90 11.89 24.22
C ASN A 268 -14.06 12.00 25.50
N ARG A 269 -13.11 11.08 25.71
CA ARG A 269 -12.25 11.07 26.90
C ARG A 269 -11.08 12.03 26.77
N PHE A 270 -10.43 12.07 25.61
CA PHE A 270 -9.30 12.96 25.34
C PHE A 270 -9.74 14.39 24.98
N LYS A 271 -10.96 14.59 24.46
CA LYS A 271 -11.51 15.90 24.08
C LYS A 271 -10.52 16.70 23.24
N ASN A 272 -10.15 17.89 23.71
CA ASN A 272 -9.29 18.86 23.04
C ASN A 272 -7.85 18.85 23.57
N ILE A 273 -7.35 17.69 24.02
CA ILE A 273 -5.96 17.54 24.45
C ILE A 273 -5.02 17.67 23.24
N LYS A 274 -3.91 18.39 23.43
CA LYS A 274 -2.86 18.63 22.41
C LYS A 274 -1.65 17.69 22.54
N ASP A 275 -1.79 16.62 23.32
CA ASP A 275 -0.73 15.62 23.51
C ASP A 275 -0.28 15.02 22.17
N ILE A 276 1.04 14.96 21.96
CA ILE A 276 1.64 14.56 20.68
C ILE A 276 1.29 13.11 20.33
N GLU A 277 1.41 12.18 21.27
CA GLU A 277 1.12 10.76 21.01
C GLU A 277 -0.36 10.54 20.66
N TYR A 278 -1.26 11.22 21.38
CA TYR A 278 -2.68 11.22 21.06
C TYR A 278 -2.93 11.77 19.66
N LEU A 279 -2.37 12.92 19.31
CA LEU A 279 -2.57 13.55 18.01
C LEU A 279 -2.00 12.72 16.85
N ILE A 280 -0.84 12.07 17.03
CA ILE A 280 -0.29 11.10 16.06
C ILE A 280 -1.31 9.98 15.80
N LEU A 281 -1.88 9.39 16.85
CA LEU A 281 -2.82 8.28 16.69
C LEU A 281 -4.17 8.72 16.12
N ILE A 282 -4.68 9.90 16.47
CA ILE A 282 -5.92 10.40 15.87
C ILE A 282 -5.73 10.69 14.40
N ASP A 283 -4.63 11.32 14.00
CA ASP A 283 -4.35 11.50 12.58
C ASP A 283 -4.13 10.16 11.86
N LEU A 284 -3.49 9.17 12.47
CA LEU A 284 -3.36 7.84 11.86
C LEU A 284 -4.73 7.15 11.74
N LEU A 285 -5.45 6.97 12.83
CA LEU A 285 -6.60 6.08 12.95
C LEU A 285 -7.90 6.71 12.42
N ASP A 286 -8.07 8.01 12.61
CA ASP A 286 -9.30 8.72 12.29
C ASP A 286 -9.22 9.50 10.95
N ASN A 287 -8.00 9.75 10.45
CA ASN A 287 -7.77 10.51 9.22
C ASN A 287 -7.08 9.68 8.11
N SER A 288 -5.84 9.27 8.32
CA SER A 288 -4.99 8.65 7.28
C SER A 288 -5.42 7.22 6.91
N LEU A 289 -5.61 6.36 7.91
CA LEU A 289 -5.99 4.96 7.71
C LEU A 289 -7.31 4.79 6.95
N PRO A 290 -8.44 5.39 7.38
CA PRO A 290 -9.69 5.24 6.64
C PRO A 290 -9.61 5.81 5.22
N LEU A 291 -8.91 6.94 5.02
CA LEU A 291 -8.67 7.51 3.69
C LEU A 291 -8.00 6.50 2.74
N THR A 292 -6.89 5.89 3.15
CA THR A 292 -6.14 4.94 2.30
C THR A 292 -6.91 3.64 2.02
N LEU A 293 -7.79 3.22 2.93
CA LEU A 293 -8.62 2.03 2.74
C LEU A 293 -9.80 2.32 1.80
N GLU A 294 -10.45 3.47 1.94
CA GLU A 294 -11.73 3.75 1.28
C GLU A 294 -11.62 4.48 -0.06
N ILE A 295 -10.53 5.24 -0.32
CA ILE A 295 -10.39 6.07 -1.53
C ILE A 295 -10.67 5.30 -2.83
N TYR A 296 -10.07 4.12 -2.96
CA TYR A 296 -10.32 3.25 -4.11
C TYR A 296 -11.49 2.29 -3.85
N ALA A 297 -11.48 1.63 -2.68
CA ALA A 297 -12.39 0.53 -2.39
C ALA A 297 -13.86 0.91 -2.32
N LYS A 298 -14.14 2.11 -1.80
CA LYS A 298 -15.50 2.65 -1.69
C LYS A 298 -15.71 3.77 -2.69
N LEU A 299 -15.00 4.90 -2.55
CA LEU A 299 -15.33 6.15 -3.25
C LEU A 299 -15.17 6.05 -4.77
N PHE A 300 -14.02 5.59 -5.24
CA PHE A 300 -13.77 5.46 -6.67
C PHE A 300 -14.68 4.40 -7.31
N ARG A 301 -14.76 3.20 -6.71
CA ARG A 301 -15.51 2.07 -7.29
C ARG A 301 -17.03 2.23 -7.26
N CYS A 302 -17.59 2.95 -6.28
CA CYS A 302 -19.02 3.28 -6.29
C CYS A 302 -19.36 4.47 -7.19
N GLY A 303 -18.37 5.13 -7.78
CA GLY A 303 -18.56 6.29 -8.65
C GLY A 303 -18.91 7.58 -7.91
N PHE A 304 -18.65 7.67 -6.60
CA PHE A 304 -18.97 8.86 -5.82
C PHE A 304 -17.94 9.98 -6.05
N TYR A 305 -18.09 10.70 -7.16
CA TYR A 305 -17.15 11.71 -7.63
C TYR A 305 -16.81 12.81 -6.61
N LYS A 306 -17.81 13.35 -5.90
CA LYS A 306 -17.58 14.45 -4.94
C LYS A 306 -16.66 14.02 -3.80
N GLY A 307 -16.93 12.86 -3.20
CA GLY A 307 -16.09 12.33 -2.13
C GLY A 307 -14.74 11.87 -2.64
N TYR A 308 -14.70 11.29 -3.84
CA TYR A 308 -13.46 10.93 -4.50
C TYR A 308 -12.53 12.14 -4.72
N LEU A 309 -13.05 13.25 -5.28
CA LEU A 309 -12.25 14.46 -5.54
C LEU A 309 -11.67 15.04 -4.24
N GLU A 310 -12.45 15.07 -3.17
CA GLU A 310 -11.95 15.48 -1.85
C GLU A 310 -10.85 14.54 -1.34
N SER A 311 -11.05 13.23 -1.47
CA SER A 311 -10.05 12.24 -1.05
C SER A 311 -8.75 12.33 -1.83
N ILE A 312 -8.77 12.79 -3.09
CA ILE A 312 -7.54 13.07 -3.84
C ILE A 312 -6.79 14.29 -3.28
N VAL A 313 -7.50 15.31 -2.79
CA VAL A 313 -6.85 16.43 -2.08
C VAL A 313 -6.24 15.92 -0.77
N ARG A 314 -6.98 15.12 0.01
CA ARG A 314 -6.48 14.54 1.27
C ARG A 314 -5.30 13.58 1.05
N ILE A 315 -5.34 12.74 0.02
CA ILE A 315 -4.25 11.80 -0.26
C ILE A 315 -2.99 12.54 -0.71
N TRP A 316 -3.15 13.67 -1.42
CA TRP A 316 -2.04 14.54 -1.74
C TRP A 316 -1.42 15.14 -0.47
N VAL A 317 -2.23 15.70 0.44
CA VAL A 317 -1.75 16.23 1.72
C VAL A 317 -1.00 15.14 2.49
N LEU A 318 -1.54 13.91 2.52
CA LEU A 318 -0.90 12.76 3.13
C LEU A 318 0.46 12.47 2.49
N PHE A 319 0.54 12.32 1.17
CA PHE A 319 1.81 12.05 0.47
C PHE A 319 2.83 13.17 0.60
N GLN A 320 2.38 14.42 0.62
CA GLN A 320 3.24 15.57 0.85
C GLN A 320 3.85 15.53 2.26
N ARG A 321 3.04 15.25 3.28
CA ARG A 321 3.50 15.11 4.68
C ARG A 321 4.42 13.91 4.88
N LEU A 322 4.04 12.75 4.33
CA LEU A 322 4.82 11.51 4.40
C LEU A 322 6.05 11.53 3.48
N GLN A 323 6.25 12.61 2.72
CA GLN A 323 7.35 12.81 1.76
C GLN A 323 7.47 11.68 0.73
N ARG A 324 6.33 11.12 0.28
CA ARG A 324 6.33 10.09 -0.76
C ARG A 324 6.73 10.73 -2.08
N HIS A 325 7.96 10.43 -2.52
CA HIS A 325 8.46 10.88 -3.81
C HIS A 325 7.50 10.47 -4.93
N ASN A 326 7.45 11.27 -6.01
CA ASN A 326 6.52 11.12 -7.14
C ASN A 326 5.04 11.37 -6.79
N TYR A 327 4.50 10.70 -5.79
CA TYR A 327 3.11 10.83 -5.36
C TYR A 327 2.79 12.12 -4.58
N ASN A 328 3.80 12.87 -4.14
CA ASN A 328 3.61 14.26 -3.72
C ASN A 328 3.32 15.23 -4.88
N LYS A 329 3.41 14.76 -6.12
CA LYS A 329 3.13 15.50 -7.35
C LYS A 329 1.98 14.88 -8.15
N ALA A 330 1.89 13.56 -8.28
CA ALA A 330 0.93 12.89 -9.17
C ALA A 330 -0.54 13.33 -8.97
N PRO A 331 -1.05 13.41 -7.72
CA PRO A 331 -2.39 13.95 -7.46
C PRO A 331 -2.59 15.40 -7.90
N LEU A 332 -1.55 16.25 -7.78
CA LEU A 332 -1.63 17.66 -8.21
C LEU A 332 -1.85 17.78 -9.71
N ILE A 333 -1.26 16.87 -10.49
CA ILE A 333 -1.44 16.82 -11.94
C ILE A 333 -2.92 16.59 -12.27
N PHE A 334 -3.52 15.57 -11.64
CA PHE A 334 -4.94 15.26 -11.81
C PHE A 334 -5.84 16.41 -11.34
N LEU A 335 -5.54 17.02 -10.19
CA LEU A 335 -6.31 18.16 -9.67
C LEU A 335 -6.25 19.38 -10.60
N SER A 336 -5.07 19.69 -11.15
CA SER A 336 -4.91 20.77 -12.14
C SER A 336 -5.86 20.59 -13.32
N ASP A 337 -5.85 19.39 -13.92
CA ASP A 337 -6.69 19.08 -15.08
C ASP A 337 -8.18 19.15 -14.73
N VAL A 338 -8.59 18.52 -13.64
CA VAL A 338 -9.99 18.51 -13.21
C VAL A 338 -10.50 19.92 -12.91
N PHE A 339 -9.72 20.76 -12.22
CA PHE A 339 -10.11 22.13 -11.95
C PHE A 339 -10.17 22.98 -13.22
N TYR A 340 -9.24 22.78 -14.15
CA TYR A 340 -9.23 23.45 -15.44
C TYR A 340 -10.48 23.06 -16.25
N TRP A 341 -10.78 21.77 -16.37
CA TRP A 341 -11.97 21.30 -17.06
C TRP A 341 -13.26 21.77 -16.38
N THR A 342 -13.27 21.89 -15.06
CA THR A 342 -14.44 22.37 -14.29
C THR A 342 -14.73 23.84 -14.57
N ILE A 343 -13.72 24.71 -14.51
CA ILE A 343 -13.90 26.15 -14.78
C ILE A 343 -14.33 26.39 -16.23
N ASN A 344 -13.75 25.64 -17.16
CA ASN A 344 -14.06 25.76 -18.58
C ASN A 344 -15.30 24.97 -19.02
N LYS A 345 -15.98 24.29 -18.09
CA LYS A 345 -17.17 23.45 -18.36
C LYS A 345 -16.93 22.44 -19.50
N HIS A 346 -15.76 21.82 -19.51
CA HIS A 346 -15.41 20.83 -20.52
C HIS A 346 -16.24 19.55 -20.33
N PRO A 347 -16.80 18.92 -21.39
CA PRO A 347 -17.69 17.75 -21.29
C PRO A 347 -17.13 16.55 -20.51
N ILE A 348 -15.79 16.42 -20.44
CA ILE A 348 -15.12 15.38 -19.65
C ILE A 348 -15.52 15.39 -18.17
N ILE A 349 -15.87 16.55 -17.60
CA ILE A 349 -16.28 16.64 -16.19
C ILE A 349 -17.58 15.89 -15.93
N ASP A 350 -18.55 15.97 -16.83
CA ASP A 350 -19.82 15.25 -16.66
C ASP A 350 -19.61 13.75 -16.86
N ILE A 351 -18.69 13.36 -17.75
CA ILE A 351 -18.30 11.97 -17.93
C ILE A 351 -17.62 11.42 -16.67
N LEU A 352 -16.71 12.18 -16.05
CA LEU A 352 -16.06 11.81 -14.79
C LEU A 352 -17.06 11.70 -13.63
N LYS A 353 -17.99 12.66 -13.51
CA LYS A 353 -19.02 12.65 -12.48
C LYS A 353 -19.93 11.43 -12.57
N ASN A 354 -20.29 11.02 -13.79
CA ASN A 354 -21.28 9.98 -14.02
C ASN A 354 -20.66 8.59 -14.19
N ASN A 355 -19.38 8.49 -14.55
CA ASN A 355 -18.75 7.22 -14.94
C ASN A 355 -17.33 7.03 -14.38
N LEU A 356 -17.01 7.62 -13.22
CA LEU A 356 -15.69 7.54 -12.60
C LEU A 356 -15.02 6.13 -12.59
N PRO A 357 -15.71 5.02 -12.27
CA PRO A 357 -15.06 3.71 -12.13
C PRO A 357 -14.42 3.15 -13.41
N ILE A 358 -14.74 3.69 -14.59
CA ILE A 358 -14.19 3.20 -15.87
C ILE A 358 -12.72 3.62 -16.08
N PHE A 359 -12.27 4.67 -15.39
CA PHE A 359 -10.92 5.23 -15.50
C PHE A 359 -9.95 4.45 -14.60
N ASN A 360 -9.80 3.15 -14.87
CA ASN A 360 -9.19 2.21 -13.94
C ASN A 360 -7.98 1.48 -14.55
N ASP A 361 -6.94 1.32 -13.73
CA ASP A 361 -5.70 0.57 -13.95
C ASP A 361 -5.86 -0.94 -13.62
N TYR A 362 -6.98 -1.33 -12.99
CA TYR A 362 -7.30 -2.73 -12.71
C TYR A 362 -7.17 -3.65 -13.93
N PHE A 363 -7.57 -3.20 -15.12
CA PHE A 363 -7.59 -4.05 -16.31
C PHE A 363 -6.18 -4.53 -16.70
N VAL A 364 -5.18 -3.64 -16.63
CA VAL A 364 -3.80 -3.99 -16.99
C VAL A 364 -3.15 -4.86 -15.90
N GLU A 365 -3.38 -4.55 -14.63
CA GLU A 365 -2.90 -5.37 -13.51
C GLU A 365 -3.50 -6.78 -13.50
N ASN A 366 -4.79 -6.87 -13.83
CA ASN A 366 -5.48 -8.14 -13.95
C ASN A 366 -4.94 -8.97 -15.14
N PHE A 367 -4.65 -8.30 -16.26
CA PHE A 367 -4.03 -8.94 -17.42
C PHE A 367 -2.63 -9.45 -17.08
N HIS A 368 -1.80 -8.65 -16.41
CA HIS A 368 -0.47 -9.05 -15.97
C HIS A 368 -0.51 -10.21 -14.98
N SER A 369 -1.45 -10.20 -14.02
CA SER A 369 -1.65 -11.31 -13.08
C SER A 369 -1.96 -12.62 -13.82
N SER A 370 -2.88 -12.56 -14.80
CA SER A 370 -3.19 -13.69 -15.67
C SER A 370 -1.98 -14.19 -16.45
N LEU A 371 -1.15 -13.28 -16.96
CA LEU A 371 0.07 -13.62 -17.69
C LEU A 371 1.13 -14.26 -16.78
N ARG A 372 1.35 -13.70 -15.58
CA ARG A 372 2.26 -14.25 -14.56
C ARG A 372 1.87 -15.68 -14.17
N TYR A 373 0.58 -15.96 -14.03
CA TYR A 373 0.08 -17.29 -13.67
C TYR A 373 0.33 -18.34 -14.75
N GLN A 374 0.32 -17.93 -16.03
CA GLN A 374 0.48 -18.84 -17.16
C GLN A 374 1.91 -18.89 -17.69
N THR A 375 2.81 -18.04 -17.20
CA THR A 375 4.23 -18.01 -17.61
C THR A 375 5.12 -18.67 -16.57
N ALA A 376 6.25 -19.19 -17.02
CA ALA A 376 7.28 -19.83 -16.20
C ALA A 376 8.66 -19.28 -16.57
N GLU A 377 9.65 -19.50 -15.69
CA GLU A 377 11.04 -19.07 -15.88
C GLU A 377 11.64 -19.54 -17.21
N SER A 378 11.23 -20.73 -17.68
CA SER A 378 11.70 -21.33 -18.92
C SER A 378 11.06 -20.74 -20.19
N ASN A 379 10.09 -19.82 -20.09
CA ASN A 379 9.44 -19.28 -21.28
C ASN A 379 10.32 -18.26 -22.01
N THR A 380 10.44 -18.43 -23.33
CA THR A 380 11.11 -17.46 -24.20
C THR A 380 10.24 -16.23 -24.45
N GLU A 381 10.82 -15.13 -24.90
CA GLU A 381 10.10 -13.88 -25.22
C GLU A 381 8.93 -14.11 -26.16
N LYS A 382 9.17 -14.85 -27.25
CA LYS A 382 8.13 -15.20 -28.23
C LYS A 382 7.00 -16.01 -27.59
N GLN A 383 7.32 -16.93 -26.67
CA GLN A 383 6.31 -17.70 -25.95
C GLN A 383 5.49 -16.82 -25.00
N ILE A 384 6.12 -15.86 -24.31
CA ILE A 384 5.42 -14.91 -23.43
C ILE A 384 4.47 -14.05 -24.26
N ILE A 385 4.93 -13.49 -25.39
CA ILE A 385 4.09 -12.70 -26.31
C ILE A 385 2.93 -13.53 -26.87
N GLN A 386 3.19 -14.78 -27.28
CA GLN A 386 2.12 -15.68 -27.75
C GLN A 386 1.10 -15.97 -26.64
N LYS A 387 1.55 -16.22 -25.40
CA LYS A 387 0.65 -16.41 -24.26
C LYS A 387 -0.20 -15.17 -23.99
N ALA A 388 0.37 -13.98 -24.07
CA ALA A 388 -0.39 -12.73 -23.94
C ALA A 388 -1.53 -12.63 -24.98
N LYS A 389 -1.24 -12.98 -26.24
CA LYS A 389 -2.25 -13.02 -27.32
C LYS A 389 -3.32 -14.10 -27.10
N ILE A 390 -2.92 -15.30 -26.65
CA ILE A 390 -3.86 -16.38 -26.31
C ILE A 390 -4.79 -15.95 -25.16
N ILE A 391 -4.24 -15.35 -24.10
CA ILE A 391 -5.03 -14.83 -22.97
C ILE A 391 -6.06 -13.81 -23.45
N ASP A 392 -5.67 -12.90 -24.35
CA ASP A 392 -6.58 -11.91 -24.92
C ASP A 392 -7.73 -12.53 -25.74
N ILE A 393 -7.45 -13.57 -26.51
CA ILE A 393 -8.45 -14.27 -27.34
C ILE A 393 -9.41 -15.06 -26.45
N GLU A 394 -8.89 -15.84 -25.51
CA GLU A 394 -9.67 -16.81 -24.75
C GLU A 394 -10.35 -16.22 -23.49
N ARG A 395 -10.15 -14.94 -23.15
CA ARG A 395 -10.74 -14.35 -21.94
C ARG A 395 -12.25 -14.08 -22.04
N ASN A 396 -12.84 -14.25 -23.23
CA ASN A 396 -14.28 -14.13 -23.41
C ASN A 396 -15.01 -15.47 -23.22
N ASP A 397 -14.29 -16.59 -23.10
CA ASP A 397 -14.82 -17.95 -22.86
C ASP A 397 -14.92 -18.29 -21.34
N GLU A 398 -15.17 -17.28 -20.51
CA GLU A 398 -15.20 -17.41 -19.03
C GLU A 398 -16.25 -18.42 -18.54
N GLU A 399 -17.41 -18.54 -19.20
CA GLU A 399 -18.43 -19.52 -18.83
C GLU A 399 -17.90 -20.95 -18.89
N PHE A 400 -17.16 -21.29 -19.95
CA PHE A 400 -16.54 -22.60 -20.10
C PHE A 400 -15.44 -22.83 -19.06
N LYS A 401 -14.56 -21.85 -18.85
CA LYS A 401 -13.43 -21.96 -17.91
C LYS A 401 -13.89 -22.07 -16.45
N SER A 402 -14.92 -21.32 -16.07
CA SER A 402 -15.44 -21.29 -14.70
C SER A 402 -15.96 -22.65 -14.21
N ALA A 403 -16.43 -23.51 -15.12
CA ALA A 403 -16.88 -24.87 -14.81
C ALA A 403 -15.77 -25.80 -14.29
N PHE A 404 -14.50 -25.48 -14.58
CA PHE A 404 -13.34 -26.30 -14.20
C PHE A 404 -12.53 -25.71 -13.04
N ILE A 405 -12.94 -24.56 -12.49
CA ILE A 405 -12.24 -23.91 -11.38
C ILE A 405 -12.75 -24.46 -10.04
N ASN A 406 -11.89 -25.16 -9.31
CA ASN A 406 -12.18 -25.60 -7.94
C ASN A 406 -12.41 -24.39 -7.01
N THR A 407 -13.65 -24.18 -6.56
CA THR A 407 -14.05 -23.10 -5.64
C THR A 407 -13.66 -23.41 -4.19
N ARG A 408 -12.36 -23.47 -3.88
CA ARG A 408 -11.90 -23.47 -2.48
C ARG A 408 -11.76 -22.03 -1.99
N SER A 409 -12.73 -21.54 -1.23
CA SER A 409 -12.67 -20.18 -0.67
C SER A 409 -11.65 -20.11 0.47
N THR A 410 -10.62 -19.28 0.36
CA THR A 410 -9.70 -18.93 1.46
C THR A 410 -10.24 -17.77 2.30
N LYS A 411 -11.57 -17.70 2.48
CA LYS A 411 -12.23 -16.61 3.21
C LYS A 411 -12.03 -16.81 4.72
N ILE A 412 -11.55 -15.78 5.40
CA ILE A 412 -11.53 -15.75 6.87
C ILE A 412 -12.97 -15.80 7.34
N SER A 413 -13.34 -16.77 8.17
CA SER A 413 -14.73 -16.88 8.64
C SER A 413 -15.17 -15.60 9.35
N LYS A 414 -16.44 -15.21 9.17
CA LYS A 414 -17.04 -14.01 9.78
C LYS A 414 -16.77 -13.92 11.29
N VAL A 415 -16.93 -15.05 12.00
CA VAL A 415 -16.69 -15.14 13.44
C VAL A 415 -15.22 -14.85 13.78
N LYS A 416 -14.28 -15.42 13.02
CA LYS A 416 -12.84 -15.21 13.24
C LYS A 416 -12.45 -13.75 12.97
N LEU A 417 -12.99 -13.15 11.91
CA LEU A 417 -12.73 -11.74 11.59
C LEU A 417 -13.21 -10.82 12.71
N ILE A 418 -14.47 -10.95 13.14
CA ILE A 418 -15.04 -10.16 14.24
C ILE A 418 -14.23 -10.36 15.54
N SER A 419 -13.78 -11.58 15.81
CA SER A 419 -12.93 -11.85 16.98
C SER A 419 -11.59 -11.12 16.90
N LEU A 420 -10.95 -11.05 15.74
CA LEU A 420 -9.71 -10.32 15.54
C LEU A 420 -9.94 -8.80 15.67
N GLU A 421 -11.01 -8.26 15.07
CA GLU A 421 -11.39 -6.85 15.19
C GLU A 421 -11.55 -6.44 16.67
N LYS A 422 -12.27 -7.26 17.47
CA LYS A 422 -12.43 -7.01 18.91
C LYS A 422 -11.12 -7.08 19.69
N LYS A 423 -10.20 -7.97 19.32
CA LYS A 423 -8.86 -8.01 19.93
C LYS A 423 -8.08 -6.73 19.65
N VAL A 424 -8.13 -6.23 18.41
CA VAL A 424 -7.50 -4.94 18.08
C VAL A 424 -8.12 -3.80 18.87
N SER A 425 -9.43 -3.76 19.04
CA SER A 425 -10.08 -2.76 19.90
C SER A 425 -9.52 -2.78 21.34
N LEU A 426 -9.29 -3.96 21.92
CA LEU A 426 -8.69 -4.07 23.25
C LEU A 426 -7.23 -3.60 23.29
N ILE A 427 -6.44 -3.93 22.26
CA ILE A 427 -5.05 -3.47 22.12
C ILE A 427 -5.00 -1.93 22.06
N LEU A 428 -5.86 -1.32 21.23
CA LEU A 428 -5.93 0.13 21.10
C LEU A 428 -6.39 0.80 22.41
N LEU A 429 -7.37 0.22 23.12
CA LEU A 429 -7.79 0.74 24.44
C LEU A 429 -6.64 0.73 25.45
N SER A 430 -5.84 -0.34 25.47
CA SER A 430 -4.64 -0.43 26.32
C SER A 430 -3.63 0.66 25.98
N LEU A 431 -3.34 0.85 24.68
CA LEU A 431 -2.42 1.88 24.21
C LEU A 431 -2.89 3.29 24.58
N PHE A 432 -4.18 3.61 24.39
CA PHE A 432 -4.70 4.92 24.80
C PHE A 432 -4.69 5.11 26.32
N ASN A 433 -4.81 4.04 27.11
CA ASN A 433 -4.64 4.13 28.56
C ASN A 433 -3.19 4.47 28.93
N GLU A 434 -2.20 3.88 28.26
CA GLU A 434 -0.79 4.22 28.45
C GLU A 434 -0.50 5.67 28.04
N ILE A 435 -1.00 6.11 26.89
CA ILE A 435 -0.90 7.51 26.43
C ILE A 435 -1.49 8.46 27.46
N TYR A 436 -2.66 8.15 28.01
CA TYR A 436 -3.29 8.97 29.04
C TYR A 436 -2.39 9.16 30.28
N HIS A 437 -1.61 8.14 30.68
CA HIS A 437 -0.67 8.24 31.79
C HIS A 437 0.67 8.92 31.41
N ASN A 438 0.93 9.08 30.11
CA ASN A 438 2.14 9.68 29.55
C ASN A 438 1.92 11.06 28.92
N ILE A 439 0.75 11.67 29.12
CA ILE A 439 0.45 13.01 28.61
C ILE A 439 1.58 14.00 28.96
N GLY A 440 2.06 14.71 27.95
CA GLY A 440 3.10 15.74 28.10
C GLY A 440 4.51 15.20 28.40
N LYS A 441 4.74 13.88 28.26
CA LYS A 441 6.07 13.26 28.46
C LYS A 441 6.84 13.01 27.17
N THR A 442 6.25 13.25 26.00
CA THR A 442 6.95 13.13 24.71
C THR A 442 8.12 14.10 24.67
N LYS A 443 9.31 13.61 24.30
CA LYS A 443 10.49 14.46 24.16
C LYS A 443 10.73 14.78 22.70
N ASN A 444 10.95 16.06 22.41
CA ASN A 444 11.36 16.54 21.11
C ASN A 444 12.90 16.65 21.05
N ASN A 445 13.51 15.89 20.14
CA ASN A 445 14.94 15.89 19.89
C ASN A 445 15.21 16.65 18.58
N ASN A 446 15.71 17.87 18.70
CA ASN A 446 16.15 18.73 17.58
C ASN A 446 15.07 19.06 16.53
N ASN A 447 13.79 19.03 16.87
CA ASN A 447 12.66 19.30 15.97
C ASN A 447 12.54 18.35 14.76
N GLU A 448 13.30 17.25 14.74
CA GLU A 448 13.28 16.25 13.65
C GLU A 448 12.79 14.89 14.13
N THR A 449 13.03 14.56 15.40
CA THR A 449 12.66 13.26 15.98
C THR A 449 11.99 13.40 17.32
N PHE A 450 11.11 12.46 17.64
CA PHE A 450 10.30 12.46 18.85
C PHE A 450 10.43 11.12 19.57
N GLU A 451 10.66 11.15 20.88
CA GLU A 451 10.67 9.97 21.73
C GLU A 451 9.26 9.76 22.29
N LEU A 452 8.63 8.61 21.97
CA LEU A 452 7.27 8.28 22.38
C LEU A 452 7.26 7.33 23.60
N PRO A 453 7.03 7.84 24.83
CA PRO A 453 6.91 7.05 26.05
C PRO A 453 6.02 5.81 25.94
N SER A 454 4.83 5.91 25.34
CA SER A 454 3.88 4.77 25.29
C SER A 454 4.26 3.70 24.27
N PHE A 455 5.36 3.90 23.54
CA PHE A 455 5.92 2.92 22.61
C PHE A 455 7.30 2.46 23.08
N ASN A 456 7.51 2.30 24.39
CA ASN A 456 8.80 1.95 24.99
C ASN A 456 9.92 2.93 24.59
N ASN A 457 9.63 4.24 24.65
CA ASN A 457 10.54 5.31 24.24
C ASN A 457 11.03 5.17 22.79
N LYS A 458 10.16 4.70 21.89
CA LYS A 458 10.49 4.60 20.46
C LYS A 458 10.77 6.00 19.91
N ILE A 459 11.91 6.14 19.24
CA ILE A 459 12.23 7.34 18.46
C ILE A 459 11.55 7.24 17.10
N VAL A 460 10.79 8.27 16.75
CA VAL A 460 10.07 8.41 15.48
C VAL A 460 10.48 9.69 14.76
N ASP A 461 10.36 9.67 13.45
CA ASP A 461 10.62 10.79 12.56
C ASP A 461 9.40 11.71 12.43
N ILE A 462 9.64 13.00 12.14
CA ILE A 462 8.59 14.02 12.02
C ILE A 462 7.43 13.66 11.07
N ARG A 463 7.63 12.77 10.09
CA ARG A 463 6.58 12.31 9.15
C ARG A 463 5.40 11.62 9.85
N VAL A 464 5.57 11.10 11.07
CA VAL A 464 4.45 10.50 11.82
C VAL A 464 3.55 11.54 12.48
N LEU A 465 4.02 12.78 12.61
CA LEU A 465 3.24 13.83 13.27
C LEU A 465 2.17 14.41 12.34
N PRO A 466 1.11 15.01 12.88
CA PRO A 466 0.11 15.75 12.12
C PRO A 466 0.71 16.87 11.25
N LEU A 467 -0.10 17.38 10.31
CA LEU A 467 0.35 18.36 9.31
C LEU A 467 1.01 19.62 9.90
N ALA A 468 0.59 20.08 11.09
CA ALA A 468 1.14 21.29 11.69
C ALA A 468 2.66 21.24 11.92
N TRP A 469 3.21 20.05 12.17
CA TRP A 469 4.66 19.85 12.34
C TRP A 469 5.45 19.96 11.04
N SER A 470 4.78 20.01 9.89
CA SER A 470 5.42 20.36 8.62
C SER A 470 5.51 21.88 8.40
N THR A 471 4.88 22.69 9.25
CA THR A 471 4.83 24.15 9.14
C THR A 471 5.92 24.82 9.97
N SER A 472 6.20 26.10 9.70
CA SER A 472 7.10 26.90 10.54
C SER A 472 6.51 27.25 11.92
N ASN A 473 5.19 27.12 12.08
CA ASN A 473 4.46 27.56 13.26
C ASN A 473 3.91 26.31 13.96
N LEU A 474 4.70 25.73 14.86
CA LEU A 474 4.32 24.51 15.56
C LEU A 474 3.15 24.75 16.54
N PRO A 475 2.27 23.76 16.76
CA PRO A 475 1.28 23.84 17.83
C PRO A 475 1.95 23.95 19.19
N ASP A 476 1.43 24.81 20.06
CA ASP A 476 1.98 25.06 21.38
C ASP A 476 1.11 24.40 22.45
N GLU A 477 1.57 23.33 23.10
CA GLU A 477 0.79 22.54 24.07
C GLU A 477 0.25 23.37 25.24
N GLU A 478 0.90 24.49 25.58
CA GLU A 478 0.49 25.38 26.67
C GLU A 478 -0.57 26.41 26.22
N LYS A 479 -0.68 26.66 24.91
CA LYS A 479 -1.66 27.61 24.36
C LYS A 479 -2.98 26.96 24.00
N ILE A 480 -4.05 27.63 24.43
CA ILE A 480 -5.44 27.30 24.11
C ILE A 480 -5.79 27.66 22.66
N CYS A 481 -5.12 28.67 22.10
CA CYS A 481 -5.31 29.13 20.72
C CYS A 481 -3.97 29.50 20.08
N ASP A 482 -3.73 28.97 18.89
CA ASP A 482 -2.51 29.17 18.09
C ASP A 482 -2.65 30.31 17.06
N ALA A 483 -3.77 31.06 17.05
CA ALA A 483 -3.92 32.21 16.15
C ALA A 483 -2.98 33.36 16.56
N GLU A 484 -2.22 33.89 15.60
CA GLU A 484 -1.23 34.97 15.80
C GLU A 484 -1.80 36.20 16.52
N ASN A 485 -3.05 36.58 16.24
CA ASN A 485 -3.70 37.78 16.79
C ASN A 485 -4.79 37.46 17.83
N CYS A 486 -4.66 36.35 18.56
CA CYS A 486 -5.65 35.97 19.57
C CYS A 486 -5.60 36.87 20.81
N ASN A 487 -6.62 37.72 20.99
CA ASN A 487 -6.79 38.58 22.17
C ASN A 487 -7.80 38.02 23.20
N ILE A 488 -8.31 36.82 22.98
CA ILE A 488 -9.34 36.22 23.83
C ILE A 488 -8.66 35.57 25.04
N THR A 489 -8.93 36.10 26.23
CA THR A 489 -8.38 35.61 27.50
C THR A 489 -9.38 34.78 28.33
N ASN A 490 -10.68 34.86 28.01
CA ASN A 490 -11.77 34.34 28.85
C ASN A 490 -12.61 33.22 28.22
N SER A 491 -12.19 32.61 27.10
CA SER A 491 -12.96 31.49 26.54
C SER A 491 -12.52 30.15 27.14
N SER A 492 -13.48 29.31 27.49
CA SER A 492 -13.27 27.95 27.99
C SER A 492 -13.36 26.88 26.90
N SER A 493 -13.62 27.27 25.64
CA SER A 493 -13.81 26.34 24.52
C SER A 493 -12.84 26.63 23.38
N ASN A 494 -11.84 25.76 23.24
CA ASN A 494 -11.03 25.64 22.02
C ASN A 494 -11.52 24.47 21.16
N ILE A 495 -11.03 24.42 19.94
CA ILE A 495 -11.17 23.31 19.00
C ILE A 495 -9.75 22.95 18.57
N VAL A 496 -9.38 21.68 18.73
CA VAL A 496 -8.13 21.15 18.17
C VAL A 496 -8.45 20.55 16.81
N LEU A 497 -7.81 21.07 15.78
CA LEU A 497 -7.96 20.61 14.40
C LEU A 497 -7.12 19.34 14.19
N ILE A 498 -7.42 18.57 13.14
CA ILE A 498 -6.68 17.34 12.83
C ILE A 498 -5.20 17.60 12.54
N CYS A 499 -4.85 18.81 12.10
CA CYS A 499 -3.46 19.22 11.90
C CYS A 499 -2.69 19.38 13.22
N GLY A 500 -3.36 19.46 14.38
CA GLY A 500 -2.78 19.64 15.71
C GLY A 500 -2.87 21.07 16.26
N HIS A 501 -3.12 22.07 15.40
CA HIS A 501 -3.38 23.44 15.85
C HIS A 501 -4.71 23.54 16.57
N SER A 502 -4.76 24.42 17.56
CA SER A 502 -5.91 24.71 18.39
C SER A 502 -6.36 26.15 18.19
N TYR A 503 -7.67 26.37 18.18
CA TYR A 503 -8.23 27.70 18.02
C TYR A 503 -9.45 27.89 18.93
N HIS A 504 -9.65 29.10 19.43
CA HIS A 504 -10.98 29.49 19.90
C HIS A 504 -11.98 29.39 18.75
N LYS A 505 -13.23 29.05 19.05
CA LYS A 505 -14.28 28.90 18.03
C LYS A 505 -14.48 30.20 17.25
N GLU A 506 -14.42 31.34 17.93
CA GLU A 506 -14.50 32.67 17.33
C GLU A 506 -13.31 32.93 16.41
N CYS A 507 -12.09 32.66 16.89
CA CYS A 507 -10.87 32.82 16.09
C CYS A 507 -10.92 31.97 14.82
N LEU A 508 -11.34 30.71 14.93
CA LEU A 508 -11.46 29.81 13.80
C LEU A 508 -12.52 30.29 12.79
N SER A 509 -13.65 30.81 13.28
CA SER A 509 -14.69 31.39 12.42
C SER A 509 -14.20 32.63 11.68
N PHE A 510 -13.40 33.51 12.31
CA PHE A 510 -12.77 34.65 11.63
C PHE A 510 -11.80 34.22 10.52
N LEU A 511 -11.19 33.05 10.66
CA LEU A 511 -10.32 32.45 9.66
C LEU A 511 -11.09 31.67 8.58
N ASN A 512 -12.43 31.68 8.58
CA ASN A 512 -13.27 30.85 7.70
C ASN A 512 -13.00 29.34 7.87
N GLU A 513 -12.87 28.87 9.12
CA GLU A 513 -12.72 27.45 9.45
C GLU A 513 -11.44 26.80 8.88
N LYS A 514 -10.37 27.58 8.63
CA LYS A 514 -9.10 27.09 8.07
C LYS A 514 -7.91 27.32 9.01
N CYS A 515 -6.94 26.40 8.97
CA CYS A 515 -5.62 26.67 9.52
C CYS A 515 -4.76 27.43 8.48
N GLU A 516 -4.47 28.71 8.74
CA GLU A 516 -3.66 29.53 7.83
C GLU A 516 -2.22 29.03 7.70
N TYR A 517 -1.65 28.49 8.79
CA TYR A 517 -0.29 27.94 8.76
C TYR A 517 -0.20 26.73 7.83
N CYS A 518 -1.16 25.81 7.92
CA CYS A 518 -1.24 24.65 7.03
C CYS A 518 -1.51 25.09 5.59
N PHE A 519 -2.41 26.04 5.36
CA PHE A 519 -2.66 26.57 4.02
C PHE A 519 -1.40 27.18 3.38
N ASN A 520 -0.64 27.97 4.14
CA ASN A 520 0.60 28.60 3.67
C ASN A 520 1.65 27.53 3.32
N TYR A 521 1.82 26.52 4.17
CA TYR A 521 2.71 25.39 3.91
C TYR A 521 2.30 24.64 2.63
N LEU A 522 1.04 24.23 2.53
CA LEU A 522 0.51 23.48 1.38
C LEU A 522 0.67 24.29 0.09
N SER A 523 0.36 25.58 0.11
CA SER A 523 0.52 26.48 -1.05
C SER A 523 1.97 26.58 -1.52
N LYS A 524 2.92 26.71 -0.58
CA LYS A 524 4.36 26.71 -0.90
C LYS A 524 4.81 25.38 -1.50
N SER A 525 4.34 24.27 -0.94
CA SER A 525 4.64 22.92 -1.44
C SER A 525 4.07 22.69 -2.85
N ILE A 526 2.81 23.08 -3.12
CA ILE A 526 2.19 23.01 -4.45
C ILE A 526 3.03 23.78 -5.47
N LYS A 527 3.36 25.04 -5.16
CA LYS A 527 4.17 25.90 -6.04
C LYS A 527 5.53 25.26 -6.34
N THR A 528 6.21 24.77 -5.31
CA THR A 528 7.55 24.17 -5.45
C THR A 528 7.51 22.91 -6.31
N ASN A 529 6.57 22.01 -6.01
CA ASN A 529 6.39 20.74 -6.71
C ASN A 529 6.03 20.95 -8.18
N ILE A 530 5.14 21.89 -8.49
CA ILE A 530 4.69 22.15 -9.86
C ILE A 530 5.74 22.90 -10.69
N ILE A 531 6.48 23.84 -10.10
CA ILE A 531 7.60 24.50 -10.80
C ILE A 531 8.65 23.47 -11.22
N SER A 532 9.03 22.57 -10.30
CA SER A 532 9.96 21.47 -10.59
C SER A 532 9.42 20.56 -11.69
N LEU A 533 8.12 20.23 -11.64
CA LEU A 533 7.46 19.37 -12.59
C LEU A 533 7.38 19.99 -14.00
N ASN A 534 6.91 21.23 -14.10
CA ASN A 534 6.85 21.95 -15.38
C ASN A 534 8.25 22.11 -15.98
N LYS A 535 9.30 22.34 -15.17
CA LYS A 535 10.68 22.35 -15.69
C LYS A 535 11.04 21.05 -16.42
N ARG A 536 10.56 19.89 -15.93
CA ARG A 536 10.77 18.58 -16.58
C ARG A 536 9.89 18.42 -17.83
N LEU A 537 8.62 18.85 -17.79
CA LEU A 537 7.68 18.72 -18.91
C LEU A 537 8.05 19.58 -20.12
N PHE A 538 8.69 20.73 -19.92
CA PHE A 538 9.09 21.65 -20.99
C PHE A 538 10.53 21.41 -21.48
N LYS A 539 11.24 20.40 -20.96
CA LYS A 539 12.59 20.08 -21.39
C LYS A 539 12.56 19.38 -22.75
N SER A 540 13.34 19.87 -23.73
CA SER A 540 13.49 19.26 -25.06
C SER A 540 13.94 17.80 -24.97
N LEU A 541 13.57 17.00 -25.97
CA LEU A 541 14.06 15.63 -26.10
C LEU A 541 15.50 15.69 -26.66
N ASN A 542 16.48 15.18 -25.91
CA ASN A 542 17.84 15.02 -26.41
C ASN A 542 18.08 13.54 -26.76
N ASP A 543 18.95 13.29 -27.74
CA ASP A 543 19.20 11.93 -28.24
C ASP A 543 19.89 11.01 -27.22
N ASP A 544 20.61 11.58 -26.26
CA ASP A 544 21.35 10.87 -25.21
C ASP A 544 20.72 11.06 -23.80
N GLU A 545 19.40 11.20 -23.68
CA GLU A 545 18.78 11.22 -22.34
C GLU A 545 18.94 9.86 -21.64
N ILE A 546 20.06 9.70 -20.95
CA ILE A 546 20.22 8.72 -19.88
C ILE A 546 19.17 9.07 -18.82
N THR A 547 18.34 8.07 -18.57
CA THR A 547 17.46 7.90 -17.43
C THR A 547 17.78 8.81 -16.24
N GLU A 548 16.91 9.78 -15.96
CA GLU A 548 16.51 9.96 -14.56
C GLU A 548 15.69 8.71 -14.20
N ILE A 549 16.37 7.58 -14.02
CA ILE A 549 15.92 6.60 -13.04
C ILE A 549 15.89 7.45 -11.77
N THR A 550 14.71 7.94 -11.40
CA THR A 550 14.42 8.05 -9.98
C THR A 550 14.64 6.65 -9.50
N LYS A 551 15.87 6.39 -9.07
CA LYS A 551 16.15 5.29 -8.19
C LYS A 551 15.06 5.45 -7.15
N ASP A 552 14.11 4.53 -7.10
CA ASP A 552 13.23 4.35 -5.96
C ASP A 552 14.08 3.89 -4.76
N ASN A 553 15.25 4.52 -4.55
CA ASN A 553 16.16 4.38 -3.42
C ASN A 553 15.78 5.38 -2.32
N ASN A 554 14.53 5.85 -2.32
CA ASN A 554 13.86 6.21 -1.08
C ASN A 554 13.03 5.01 -0.57
N ASP A 555 13.40 3.79 -0.95
CA ASP A 555 13.60 2.76 0.07
C ASP A 555 14.57 3.34 1.10
N LEU A 556 14.01 3.78 2.22
CA LEU A 556 14.79 4.22 3.38
C LEU A 556 15.81 3.13 3.72
N ASP A 557 17.09 3.48 3.57
CA ASP A 557 18.29 2.74 3.98
C ASP A 557 18.42 1.27 3.54
N ASP A 558 19.01 1.06 2.35
CA ASP A 558 19.79 -0.15 2.02
C ASP A 558 21.17 -0.12 2.70
N ASN A 559 21.21 -0.03 4.03
CA ASN A 559 22.45 -0.19 4.79
C ASN A 559 22.19 -0.75 6.19
N TYR A 560 21.82 -2.03 6.26
CA TYR A 560 22.17 -2.89 7.38
C TYR A 560 22.59 -4.26 6.83
N GLU A 561 23.81 -4.66 7.14
CA GLU A 561 24.49 -5.84 6.64
C GLU A 561 23.67 -7.12 6.83
N ASP A 562 23.56 -7.87 5.73
CA ASP A 562 22.87 -9.14 5.62
C ASP A 562 23.74 -10.25 6.24
N GLU A 563 23.58 -10.49 7.54
CA GLU A 563 23.94 -11.78 8.14
C GLU A 563 22.66 -12.46 8.62
N ASN A 564 21.99 -13.18 7.70
CA ASN A 564 21.48 -14.54 7.94
C ASN A 564 20.73 -15.04 6.69
N ASP A 565 21.35 -15.99 6.00
CA ASP A 565 20.84 -16.74 4.86
C ASP A 565 19.51 -17.46 5.21
N ILE A 566 18.38 -16.79 4.99
CA ILE A 566 17.04 -17.40 5.07
C ILE A 566 16.33 -17.20 3.74
N ARG A 567 16.23 -18.29 2.98
CA ARG A 567 15.45 -18.35 1.73
C ARG A 567 13.98 -17.94 2.00
N PRO A 568 13.40 -17.02 1.21
CA PRO A 568 11.99 -16.70 1.34
C PRO A 568 11.12 -17.90 0.91
N VAL A 569 10.18 -18.29 1.77
CA VAL A 569 9.25 -19.38 1.51
C VAL A 569 8.23 -18.96 0.43
N SER A 570 8.34 -19.56 -0.76
CA SER A 570 7.38 -19.46 -1.87
C SER A 570 6.34 -20.58 -1.80
N ALA A 571 5.09 -20.32 -2.19
CA ALA A 571 4.05 -21.34 -2.33
C ALA A 571 4.39 -22.42 -3.37
N SER A 572 5.30 -22.12 -4.31
CA SER A 572 5.84 -23.10 -5.27
C SER A 572 6.80 -24.12 -4.64
N ASN A 573 7.26 -23.88 -3.41
CA ASN A 573 8.22 -24.72 -2.69
C ASN A 573 7.56 -25.43 -1.49
N LEU A 574 6.23 -25.37 -1.40
CA LEU A 574 5.42 -26.01 -0.35
C LEU A 574 4.45 -26.99 -1.02
N GLU A 575 4.64 -28.28 -0.74
CA GLU A 575 3.67 -29.32 -1.09
C GLU A 575 2.78 -29.60 0.13
N TRP A 576 1.47 -29.71 -0.10
CA TRP A 576 0.55 -30.18 0.94
C TRP A 576 0.81 -31.67 1.18
N CYS A 577 1.34 -31.98 2.36
CA CYS A 577 1.52 -33.34 2.85
C CYS A 577 0.84 -33.50 4.20
N THR A 578 0.33 -34.70 4.48
CA THR A 578 -0.12 -35.06 5.83
C THR A 578 1.07 -35.07 6.78
N GLN A 579 0.81 -34.95 8.09
CA GLN A 579 1.87 -34.98 9.11
C GLN A 579 2.75 -36.25 8.99
N LYS A 580 2.14 -37.39 8.66
CA LYS A 580 2.82 -38.67 8.42
C LYS A 580 3.74 -38.62 7.19
N GLU A 581 3.26 -38.06 6.08
CA GLU A 581 4.03 -37.94 4.84
C GLU A 581 5.20 -36.97 4.99
N ASN A 582 5.00 -35.87 5.73
CA ASN A 582 6.06 -34.90 6.02
C ASN A 582 7.19 -35.54 6.84
N THR A 583 6.84 -36.32 7.87
CA THR A 583 7.82 -37.07 8.66
C THR A 583 8.55 -38.12 7.83
N GLN A 584 7.85 -38.86 6.96
CA GLN A 584 8.47 -39.84 6.07
C GLN A 584 9.37 -39.18 5.00
N HIS A 585 9.04 -37.98 4.55
CA HIS A 585 9.85 -37.19 3.63
C HIS A 585 11.13 -36.69 4.30
N ALA A 586 11.03 -36.18 5.54
CA ALA A 586 12.19 -35.77 6.35
C ALA A 586 13.14 -36.94 6.65
N VAL A 587 12.62 -38.13 6.94
CA VAL A 587 13.41 -39.36 7.13
C VAL A 587 14.10 -39.80 5.83
N ARG A 588 13.40 -39.76 4.69
CA ARG A 588 13.97 -40.09 3.36
C ARG A 588 15.11 -39.14 2.96
N LEU A 589 14.98 -37.86 3.28
CA LEU A 589 16.01 -36.86 3.00
C LEU A 589 17.13 -36.81 4.05
N ARG A 590 17.11 -37.68 5.07
CA ARG A 590 18.07 -37.72 6.19
C ARG A 590 18.21 -36.36 6.89
N LEU A 591 17.14 -35.56 6.91
CA LEU A 591 17.10 -34.24 7.54
C LEU A 591 16.89 -34.28 9.06
N HIS A 592 16.89 -35.48 9.65
CA HIS A 592 17.07 -35.60 11.08
C HIS A 592 18.52 -35.29 11.43
N ASN A 593 18.72 -34.16 12.11
CA ASN A 593 19.99 -33.87 12.76
C ASN A 593 20.34 -35.01 13.72
N SER A 594 21.34 -35.81 13.36
CA SER A 594 22.03 -36.71 14.28
C SER A 594 22.73 -35.96 15.44
N ARG A 595 22.70 -34.61 15.41
CA ARG A 595 23.24 -33.73 16.45
C ARG A 595 22.27 -33.39 17.59
N ASP A 596 20.97 -33.70 17.49
CA ASP A 596 20.01 -33.46 18.58
C ASP A 596 19.85 -34.65 19.55
N ASN A 597 20.52 -35.77 19.30
CA ASN A 597 20.53 -36.92 20.23
C ASN A 597 21.37 -36.70 21.50
N ASN A 598 22.14 -35.61 21.58
CA ASN A 598 22.97 -35.30 22.75
C ASN A 598 22.28 -34.42 23.80
N ARG A 599 21.12 -33.80 23.52
CA ARG A 599 20.40 -32.98 24.51
C ARG A 599 19.66 -33.77 25.59
N TYR A 600 19.57 -35.10 25.47
CA TYR A 600 18.90 -35.98 26.42
C TYR A 600 19.84 -36.96 27.15
N GLN A 601 21.16 -36.85 26.95
CA GLN A 601 22.13 -37.66 27.69
C GLN A 601 22.54 -36.92 28.96
N ARG A 602 21.75 -37.07 30.01
CA ARG A 602 22.15 -36.64 31.35
C ARG A 602 22.82 -37.82 32.05
N PRO A 603 24.08 -37.70 32.50
CA PRO A 603 24.74 -38.77 33.21
C PRO A 603 24.02 -39.06 34.53
N ILE A 604 23.82 -40.34 34.80
CA ILE A 604 23.14 -40.83 36.00
C ILE A 604 24.06 -41.78 36.76
N ARG A 605 23.89 -41.84 38.07
CA ARG A 605 24.67 -42.68 38.97
C ARG A 605 23.77 -43.69 39.64
N GLN A 606 24.12 -44.97 39.53
CA GLN A 606 23.56 -46.07 40.29
C GLN A 606 24.31 -46.20 41.61
N ILE A 607 23.59 -46.40 42.71
CA ILE A 607 24.17 -46.56 44.05
C ILE A 607 23.78 -47.96 44.56
N PHE A 608 24.80 -48.73 44.96
CA PHE A 608 24.66 -50.07 45.55
C PHE A 608 24.46 -49.97 47.07
N ASP A 609 23.91 -51.02 47.67
CA ASP A 609 23.60 -51.05 49.12
C ASP A 609 24.87 -50.98 50.01
N ASP A 610 26.04 -51.30 49.46
CA ASP A 610 27.35 -51.16 50.13
C ASP A 610 27.94 -49.73 50.02
N GLY A 611 27.22 -48.81 49.38
CA GLY A 611 27.62 -47.42 49.16
C GLY A 611 28.54 -47.20 47.95
N SER A 612 28.91 -48.26 47.22
CA SER A 612 29.63 -48.11 45.95
C SER A 612 28.72 -47.56 44.85
N THR A 613 29.31 -46.94 43.83
CA THR A 613 28.53 -46.26 42.78
C THR A 613 29.06 -46.52 41.38
N GLN A 614 28.16 -46.60 40.40
CA GLN A 614 28.48 -46.72 38.98
C GLN A 614 27.78 -45.64 38.17
N GLU A 615 28.53 -44.90 37.36
CA GLU A 615 27.99 -43.83 36.51
C GLU A 615 27.75 -44.30 35.08
N PHE A 616 26.65 -43.84 34.50
CA PHE A 616 26.26 -44.11 33.13
C PHE A 616 26.08 -42.79 32.38
N PRO A 617 26.50 -42.70 31.10
CA PRO A 617 26.33 -41.50 30.29
C PRO A 617 24.86 -41.09 30.08
N SER A 618 23.93 -42.06 30.18
CA SER A 618 22.49 -41.82 30.08
C SER A 618 21.67 -42.98 30.69
N ILE A 619 20.39 -42.73 30.97
CA ILE A 619 19.43 -43.77 31.39
C ILE A 619 19.33 -44.90 30.34
N ALA A 620 19.45 -44.57 29.05
CA ALA A 620 19.40 -45.56 27.98
C ALA A 620 20.61 -46.50 27.96
N GLU A 621 21.80 -46.03 28.37
CA GLU A 621 22.96 -46.90 28.60
C GLU A 621 22.78 -47.73 29.87
N ALA A 622 22.28 -47.13 30.97
CA ALA A 622 22.02 -47.86 32.20
C ALA A 622 21.04 -49.03 31.99
N GLN A 623 19.97 -48.84 31.20
CA GLN A 623 19.07 -49.93 30.82
C GLN A 623 19.79 -51.02 30.03
N ARG A 624 20.67 -50.66 29.08
CA ARG A 624 21.38 -51.64 28.25
C ARG A 624 22.38 -52.48 29.06
N THR A 625 23.02 -51.89 30.07
CA THR A 625 23.99 -52.60 30.92
C THR A 625 23.31 -53.39 32.04
N THR A 626 22.28 -52.83 32.69
CA THR A 626 21.65 -53.44 33.87
C THR A 626 20.40 -54.28 33.53
N GLY A 627 19.84 -54.12 32.33
CA GLY A 627 18.56 -54.73 31.93
C GLY A 627 17.33 -54.07 32.56
N ILE A 628 17.49 -53.06 33.42
CA ILE A 628 16.39 -52.41 34.14
C ILE A 628 15.71 -51.39 33.22
N ASN A 629 14.38 -51.48 33.10
CA ASN A 629 13.62 -50.61 32.22
C ASN A 629 13.80 -49.12 32.59
N GLN A 630 14.12 -48.29 31.59
CA GLN A 630 14.37 -46.85 31.72
C GLN A 630 13.21 -46.10 32.40
N SER A 631 11.96 -46.53 32.20
CA SER A 631 10.80 -45.89 32.84
C SER A 631 10.81 -46.09 34.34
N ASN A 632 11.30 -47.24 34.83
CA ASN A 632 11.41 -47.50 36.26
C ASN A 632 12.58 -46.73 36.89
N ILE A 633 13.71 -46.63 36.18
CA ILE A 633 14.84 -45.79 36.59
C ILE A 633 14.41 -44.31 36.65
N ASP A 634 13.65 -43.84 35.66
CA ASP A 634 13.18 -42.45 35.59
C ASP A 634 12.27 -42.08 36.77
N VAL A 635 11.36 -42.97 37.16
CA VAL A 635 10.44 -42.75 38.29
C VAL A 635 11.19 -42.68 39.63
N VAL A 636 12.27 -43.45 39.78
CA VAL A 636 13.11 -43.41 40.99
C VAL A 636 13.92 -42.12 41.06
N TYR A 637 14.52 -41.73 39.93
CA TYR A 637 15.23 -40.45 39.82
C TYR A 637 14.33 -39.26 40.18
N ARG A 638 13.05 -39.28 39.76
CA ARG A 638 12.08 -38.20 40.07
C ARG A 638 11.62 -38.19 41.54
N GLY A 639 12.13 -39.09 42.38
CA GLY A 639 11.75 -39.22 43.79
C GLY A 639 10.34 -39.80 44.00
N LEU A 640 9.74 -40.34 42.93
CA LEU A 640 8.38 -40.90 42.96
C LEU A 640 8.38 -42.37 43.42
N ARG A 641 9.56 -43.00 43.49
CA ARG A 641 9.78 -44.34 44.01
C ARG A 641 11.18 -44.45 44.60
N ALA A 642 11.37 -45.28 45.62
CA ALA A 642 12.67 -45.39 46.28
C ALA A 642 13.71 -46.21 45.49
N TYR A 643 13.31 -47.27 44.78
CA TYR A 643 14.24 -48.20 44.14
C TYR A 643 13.76 -48.70 42.78
N ALA A 644 14.72 -48.97 41.87
CA ALA A 644 14.49 -49.64 40.60
C ALA A 644 15.56 -50.72 40.38
N GLY A 645 15.12 -51.96 40.18
CA GLY A 645 15.99 -53.13 40.06
C GLY A 645 16.82 -53.45 41.31
N GLY A 646 16.42 -52.95 42.48
CA GLY A 646 17.14 -53.13 43.75
C GLY A 646 18.12 -52.00 44.08
N TYR A 647 18.21 -50.94 43.26
CA TYR A 647 19.21 -49.89 43.41
C TYR A 647 18.59 -48.48 43.51
N TYR A 648 19.35 -47.56 44.10
CA TYR A 648 19.10 -46.12 44.09
C TYR A 648 19.75 -45.45 42.86
N TRP A 649 19.15 -44.35 42.40
CA TRP A 649 19.56 -43.66 41.17
C TRP A 649 19.55 -42.13 41.36
N GLU A 650 20.66 -41.45 41.02
CA GLU A 650 20.81 -39.98 41.13
C GLU A 650 21.44 -39.32 39.89
N TYR A 651 21.35 -37.99 39.76
CA TYR A 651 22.06 -37.24 38.71
C TYR A 651 23.51 -36.94 39.09
N VAL A 652 24.41 -37.02 38.12
CA VAL A 652 25.74 -36.43 38.23
C VAL A 652 25.62 -34.94 37.86
N LYS A 653 25.74 -34.03 38.84
CA LYS A 653 25.76 -32.58 38.58
C LYS A 653 27.07 -32.21 37.86
N CYS A 654 26.98 -31.70 36.63
CA CYS A 654 28.08 -30.92 36.06
C CYS A 654 28.09 -29.57 36.80
N ASN A 655 29.23 -29.20 37.39
CA ASN A 655 29.46 -27.80 37.75
C ASN A 655 29.75 -27.05 36.44
N ASP A 656 28.94 -26.03 36.14
CA ASP A 656 29.10 -25.22 34.93
C ASP A 656 30.40 -24.39 35.02
N THR A 657 31.34 -24.65 34.10
CA THR A 657 32.42 -23.73 33.71
C THR A 657 32.28 -23.38 32.26
#